data_AF-A0AAE9SKE5-F1
#
_entry.id   AF-A0AAE9SKE5-F1
#
_cell.length_a   1.000
_cell.length_b   1.000
_cell.length_c   1.000
_cell.angle_alpha   90.00
_cell.angle_beta   90.00
_cell.angle_gamma   90.00
#
_symmetry.space_group_name_H-M   'P 1'
#
loop_
_entity.id
_entity.type
_entity.pdbx_description
1 polymer ?
#
loop_
_entity_poly.entity_id
_entity_poly.type
_entity_poly.pdbx_seq_one_letter_code
_entity_poly.pdbx_strand_id
1 'polypeptide(L)'
;MFKLKKNVFMFVPALAVLLLFSCNAKEKKESVDANVSETEAAAEVSDIAKAEEGLTSKKDIEKIAYNSLLNTEFKSKSKATSAHQKYLNDKLVFKDFPFNEVKEGMTAVVGSDLCLFYPNAELKSQEDLAKLPKGIPIPFGTVLNIEQEPVRLPFDPEDEFDFGVFKFQENQNYFYRTTWKGEKGLVFGADLTGMDNDLKKNQMISMRYLTNGVPKEFYSVFGYEFLSKEHQAVLERDRLIFEKVKPDEYYLHMMSGDDMIALYRNHYGYHYESYEDNYNASLMHNDGTTLFITTDLMAHTKHLLFDRTLQNIEEKFFVPRLLELVKAFEDGLSNVNQKGFPAAKSETLEKAKIYFQVARALLELAPESVIQKDKYGSTETVYKEPDKDEVLSKYPKTVSEEIELIDNAQGLATSPLFTFEDGASTKEDYSQYKPRGHYTKNGILSAYFRAMMWFGHAHFLIADKGPEVLEQDGTAGSDSYSLTLNMEPIALLITELVKNDEDLYKKWAALFDPITDLIGLSDDLSFKEVLPIWKSYNVKDFEKWASDKNNLLAFMKSAHEKLRPPAIAGSSAFYTASKGTDEEKKPPMGWRLFGQRFIFDSYVHSLVSSPRLYGRAHVKGLDIMKALGSNSADLLLQKDYADFPKLKTILDAIEKEAVSSPDKILGKTYYGKTLNEIGLQARFEQGSGFYFTESPAWSVKSLLSAHGTWAELRHDTILYTKQSFAELGGGPSADLTYRVKKIPDPVHYIEPNLAFWENAASSVDVLINALRPYKLIDEKNLQKLEMLKDAALHAADIVKLEIADKSVSETDLKWITLIPAFFGRILMPSINAHADPEQFRMALVADVFTNGEEGFVLETAVGIPYRIYVPLNDAQGGKRIAVGYCFNYYEFEQDSSNRLTNEQWKERVYADEDMEELKPFWAQNISF
;
A
#
# COMPACT_ATOMS: atom_id res chain seq x y z
N MET A 1 8.82 -60.03 20.86
CA MET A 1 8.39 -59.64 22.23
C MET A 1 8.16 -58.13 22.27
N PHE A 2 7.32 -57.65 23.20
CA PHE A 2 7.34 -56.35 23.92
C PHE A 2 8.14 -55.14 23.39
N LYS A 3 7.65 -53.88 23.50
CA LYS A 3 6.29 -53.35 23.78
C LYS A 3 6.22 -51.84 23.46
N LEU A 4 4.99 -51.30 23.43
CA LEU A 4 4.64 -49.89 23.21
C LEU A 4 5.32 -48.89 24.17
N LYS A 5 5.39 -47.62 23.73
CA LYS A 5 4.56 -46.56 24.37
C LYS A 5 4.13 -45.48 23.37
N LYS A 6 2.82 -45.17 23.35
CA LYS A 6 2.27 -43.90 22.85
C LYS A 6 2.45 -42.83 23.93
N ASN A 7 2.44 -41.56 23.53
CA ASN A 7 1.77 -40.51 24.30
C ASN A 7 0.88 -39.72 23.33
N VAL A 8 -0.33 -39.40 23.76
CA VAL A 8 -1.30 -38.55 23.04
C VAL A 8 -1.68 -37.45 24.01
N PHE A 9 -1.62 -36.19 23.58
CA PHE A 9 -2.18 -35.07 24.31
C PHE A 9 -3.36 -34.50 23.53
N MET A 10 -4.56 -34.68 24.08
CA MET A 10 -5.72 -33.85 23.74
C MET A 10 -5.67 -32.59 24.61
N PHE A 11 -6.07 -31.45 24.04
CA PHE A 11 -6.38 -30.24 24.81
C PHE A 11 -7.64 -29.58 24.26
N VAL A 12 -8.66 -29.53 25.12
CA VAL A 12 -9.98 -28.88 24.98
C VAL A 12 -10.34 -28.52 26.43
N PRO A 13 -10.61 -27.25 26.79
CA PRO A 13 -12.00 -26.80 26.76
C PRO A 13 -12.27 -25.30 26.50
N ALA A 14 -13.54 -25.04 26.12
CA ALA A 14 -14.46 -23.93 26.46
C ALA A 14 -13.95 -22.47 26.55
N LEU A 15 -14.61 -21.44 25.99
CA LEU A 15 -16.03 -21.17 25.68
C LEU A 15 -16.94 -20.88 26.90
N ALA A 16 -16.97 -19.61 27.34
CA ALA A 16 -18.11 -18.98 28.04
C ALA A 16 -17.92 -17.45 28.15
N VAL A 17 -19.00 -16.68 27.98
CA VAL A 17 -19.38 -15.39 28.61
C VAL A 17 -20.23 -14.54 27.63
N LEU A 18 -21.47 -14.26 28.03
CA LEU A 18 -22.38 -13.25 27.49
C LEU A 18 -23.38 -12.87 28.62
N LEU A 19 -24.25 -11.87 28.38
CA LEU A 19 -25.15 -11.20 29.36
C LEU A 19 -24.42 -10.18 30.27
N LEU A 20 -24.94 -8.98 30.58
CA LEU A 20 -26.25 -8.37 30.30
C LEU A 20 -26.26 -6.81 30.51
N PHE A 21 -27.34 -6.15 30.05
CA PHE A 21 -27.86 -4.79 30.38
C PHE A 21 -27.32 -3.52 29.69
N SER A 22 -28.13 -2.44 29.76
CA SER A 22 -28.27 -1.37 28.77
C SER A 22 -29.01 -0.10 29.28
N CYS A 23 -29.08 0.92 28.40
CA CYS A 23 -30.12 1.99 28.26
C CYS A 23 -29.90 3.43 28.82
N ASN A 24 -30.16 4.39 27.92
CA ASN A 24 -30.72 5.75 28.06
C ASN A 24 -29.81 6.95 28.48
N ALA A 25 -30.07 8.20 28.02
CA ALA A 25 -30.74 8.74 26.81
C ALA A 25 -30.71 10.30 26.80
N LYS A 26 -30.75 10.94 25.61
CA LYS A 26 -31.27 12.31 25.31
C LYS A 26 -30.53 13.54 25.93
N GLU A 27 -30.66 14.79 25.44
CA GLU A 27 -30.91 15.44 24.12
C GLU A 27 -30.86 16.99 24.30
N LYS A 28 -30.30 17.77 23.34
CA LYS A 28 -30.95 18.93 22.66
C LYS A 28 -30.00 19.84 21.83
N LYS A 29 -30.60 20.63 20.92
CA LYS A 29 -30.03 21.73 20.10
C LYS A 29 -30.90 22.99 20.24
N GLU A 30 -30.34 24.17 19.91
CA GLU A 30 -30.98 25.41 19.39
C GLU A 30 -29.80 26.32 18.90
N SER A 31 -29.59 26.64 17.60
CA SER A 31 -30.23 27.66 16.72
C SER A 31 -30.03 29.12 17.18
N VAL A 32 -29.12 29.92 16.59
CA VAL A 32 -29.15 30.60 15.25
C VAL A 32 -30.07 31.84 15.21
N ASP A 33 -29.51 33.03 14.87
CA ASP A 33 -29.99 33.89 13.77
C ASP A 33 -28.98 35.04 13.41
N ALA A 34 -29.24 35.81 12.35
CA ALA A 34 -28.31 36.78 11.72
C ALA A 34 -28.93 38.14 11.30
N ASN A 35 -28.06 39.08 10.84
CA ASN A 35 -28.23 40.24 9.91
C ASN A 35 -27.24 41.38 10.31
N VAL A 36 -26.41 42.03 9.46
CA VAL A 36 -26.52 42.63 8.10
C VAL A 36 -26.88 44.14 8.11
N SER A 37 -25.94 44.99 7.68
CA SER A 37 -26.15 46.16 6.81
C SER A 37 -24.81 46.78 6.35
N GLU A 38 -24.74 47.26 5.11
CA GLU A 38 -23.52 47.81 4.46
C GLU A 38 -23.37 49.33 4.67
N THR A 39 -22.17 49.90 4.40
CA THR A 39 -22.03 51.03 3.44
C THR A 39 -20.57 51.37 3.08
N GLU A 40 -20.40 51.76 1.80
CA GLU A 40 -19.38 52.65 1.21
C GLU A 40 -17.88 52.37 1.42
N ALA A 41 -17.24 51.88 0.35
CA ALA A 41 -15.80 51.97 0.11
C ALA A 41 -15.50 53.03 -0.98
N ALA A 42 -14.46 53.85 -0.79
CA ALA A 42 -13.69 54.53 -1.86
C ALA A 42 -12.60 55.47 -1.26
N ALA A 43 -11.48 54.90 -0.81
CA ALA A 43 -10.24 55.66 -0.58
C ALA A 43 -9.05 54.75 -0.96
N GLU A 44 -8.35 55.11 -2.04
CA GLU A 44 -7.48 54.17 -2.76
C GLU A 44 -6.02 54.16 -2.29
N VAL A 45 -5.47 52.94 -2.19
CA VAL A 45 -4.12 52.55 -2.63
C VAL A 45 -2.95 53.40 -2.09
N SER A 46 -2.51 53.09 -0.87
CA SER A 46 -1.12 53.32 -0.41
C SER A 46 -0.54 52.25 0.53
N ASP A 47 -1.34 51.60 1.37
CA ASP A 47 -0.83 50.87 2.56
C ASP A 47 -0.92 49.32 2.51
N ILE A 48 -1.31 48.73 1.37
CA ILE A 48 -1.57 47.28 1.28
C ILE A 48 -0.33 46.42 1.58
N ALA A 49 0.87 46.89 1.21
CA ALA A 49 2.13 46.12 1.32
C ALA A 49 2.67 45.87 2.74
N LYS A 50 1.91 46.20 3.82
CA LYS A 50 2.32 45.97 5.23
C LYS A 50 1.20 45.51 6.18
N ALA A 51 0.07 45.04 5.65
CA ALA A 51 -1.08 44.64 6.47
C ALA A 51 -1.41 43.13 6.44
N GLU A 52 -1.02 42.40 5.40
CA GLU A 52 -1.56 41.05 5.14
C GLU A 52 -0.85 39.91 5.90
N GLU A 53 0.41 40.08 6.34
CA GLU A 53 1.12 39.07 7.16
C GLU A 53 0.50 38.85 8.56
N GLY A 54 -0.45 39.69 8.99
CA GLY A 54 -0.90 39.74 10.39
C GLY A 54 -2.19 39.00 10.74
N LEU A 55 -3.02 38.60 9.76
CA LEU A 55 -4.45 38.32 10.02
C LEU A 55 -5.09 37.10 9.31
N THR A 56 -4.45 36.53 8.29
CA THR A 56 -4.90 35.27 7.66
C THR A 56 -4.38 34.06 8.43
N SER A 57 -3.05 33.88 8.42
CA SER A 57 -2.30 32.72 8.91
C SER A 57 -2.86 32.08 10.18
N LYS A 58 -3.09 32.88 11.24
CA LYS A 58 -3.48 32.35 12.54
C LYS A 58 -4.84 31.64 12.54
N LYS A 59 -5.79 32.14 11.73
CA LYS A 59 -7.15 31.58 11.65
C LYS A 59 -7.22 30.33 10.76
N ASP A 60 -6.24 30.17 9.89
CA ASP A 60 -6.09 28.99 9.02
C ASP A 60 -5.26 27.89 9.70
N ILE A 61 -4.23 28.24 10.47
CA ILE A 61 -3.53 27.31 11.40
C ILE A 61 -4.50 26.74 12.46
N GLU A 62 -5.50 27.52 12.89
CA GLU A 62 -6.58 27.06 13.78
C GLU A 62 -7.56 26.07 13.11
N LYS A 63 -7.58 25.96 11.77
CA LYS A 63 -8.35 24.92 11.05
C LYS A 63 -7.61 23.58 10.97
N ILE A 64 -6.27 23.60 10.93
CA ILE A 64 -5.44 22.39 10.96
C ILE A 64 -5.56 21.77 12.36
N ALA A 65 -6.54 20.88 12.52
CA ALA A 65 -7.05 20.46 13.84
C ALA A 65 -7.15 18.94 13.95
N TYR A 66 -6.11 18.32 14.49
CA TYR A 66 -6.11 16.90 14.83
C TYR A 66 -7.24 16.54 15.82
N ASN A 67 -7.75 15.32 15.71
CA ASN A 67 -8.88 14.86 16.52
C ASN A 67 -8.58 14.98 18.02
N SER A 68 -9.36 15.79 18.73
CA SER A 68 -9.15 16.11 20.15
C SER A 68 -9.08 14.90 21.10
N LEU A 69 -9.60 13.72 20.71
CA LEU A 69 -9.47 12.48 21.47
C LEU A 69 -8.02 11.96 21.49
N LEU A 70 -7.27 12.19 20.39
CA LEU A 70 -5.85 11.81 20.27
C LEU A 70 -4.92 12.73 21.07
N ASN A 71 -5.40 13.84 21.63
CA ASN A 71 -4.62 14.71 22.53
C ASN A 71 -4.37 14.09 23.93
N THR A 72 -4.52 12.77 24.05
CA THR A 72 -4.36 11.99 25.28
C THR A 72 -2.96 11.40 25.33
N GLU A 73 -2.14 11.76 26.32
CA GLU A 73 -0.80 11.18 26.50
C GLU A 73 -0.86 9.65 26.70
N PHE A 74 -0.48 8.88 25.67
CA PHE A 74 -0.28 7.44 25.82
C PHE A 74 0.98 7.15 26.63
N LYS A 75 0.85 6.27 27.63
CA LYS A 75 2.01 5.75 28.36
C LYS A 75 2.78 4.79 27.45
N SER A 76 4.06 5.08 27.20
CA SER A 76 4.98 4.23 26.44
C SER A 76 4.86 2.75 26.86
N LYS A 77 4.22 1.93 26.00
CA LYS A 77 4.24 0.46 26.11
C LYS A 77 5.63 -0.10 25.82
N SER A 78 6.44 0.63 25.05
CA SER A 78 7.84 0.33 24.78
C SER A 78 8.71 0.52 26.02
N LYS A 79 9.77 -0.29 26.15
CA LYS A 79 10.96 0.15 26.87
C LYS A 79 11.70 1.14 25.96
N ALA A 80 11.23 2.39 25.93
CA ALA A 80 11.94 3.49 25.29
C ALA A 80 13.41 3.45 25.75
N THR A 81 14.35 3.40 24.80
CA THR A 81 15.76 3.24 25.13
C THR A 81 16.21 4.43 25.98
N SER A 82 16.92 4.15 27.08
CA SER A 82 17.37 5.17 28.02
C SER A 82 18.33 6.20 27.40
N ALA A 83 18.75 5.99 26.15
CA ALA A 83 19.52 6.91 25.36
C ALA A 83 18.71 8.14 24.87
N HIS A 84 17.46 7.94 24.42
CA HIS A 84 16.63 9.00 23.80
C HIS A 84 15.82 9.85 24.79
N GLN A 85 15.62 9.36 26.03
CA GLN A 85 14.85 10.05 27.08
C GLN A 85 15.30 11.50 27.36
N LYS A 86 16.58 11.81 27.10
CA LYS A 86 17.16 13.15 27.26
C LYS A 86 16.66 14.18 26.23
N TYR A 87 16.13 13.74 25.08
CA TYR A 87 15.65 14.64 24.03
C TYR A 87 14.16 14.96 24.16
N LEU A 88 13.32 14.05 24.66
CA LEU A 88 11.85 14.14 24.59
C LEU A 88 11.28 15.44 25.16
N ASN A 89 11.88 15.90 26.28
CA ASN A 89 11.52 17.11 27.02
C ASN A 89 12.17 18.40 26.47
N ASP A 90 13.03 18.30 25.46
CA ASP A 90 13.57 19.47 24.76
C ASP A 90 12.44 20.17 23.98
N LYS A 91 12.58 21.48 23.76
CA LYS A 91 11.57 22.27 23.06
C LYS A 91 11.99 22.53 21.63
N LEU A 92 11.06 22.31 20.71
CA LEU A 92 11.16 22.88 19.37
C LEU A 92 10.93 24.38 19.52
N VAL A 93 11.97 25.14 19.22
CA VAL A 93 11.98 26.60 19.17
C VAL A 93 12.91 26.96 18.03
N PHE A 94 12.38 27.59 16.98
CA PHE A 94 13.20 28.04 15.87
C PHE A 94 14.05 29.27 16.25
N LYS A 95 15.30 29.27 15.81
CA LYS A 95 16.24 30.39 15.93
C LYS A 95 16.67 30.83 14.55
N ASP A 96 16.91 32.13 14.39
CA ASP A 96 17.56 32.67 13.21
C ASP A 96 19.05 32.27 13.25
N PHE A 97 19.60 31.83 12.12
CA PHE A 97 21.05 31.59 12.04
C PHE A 97 21.77 32.95 11.89
N PRO A 98 22.89 33.19 12.60
CA PRO A 98 23.63 34.46 12.53
C PRO A 98 24.45 34.56 11.23
N PHE A 99 23.77 34.66 10.08
CA PHE A 99 24.39 34.96 8.80
C PHE A 99 25.04 36.34 8.84
N ASN A 100 26.19 36.49 8.20
CA ASN A 100 26.84 37.79 8.08
C ASN A 100 26.03 38.70 7.13
N GLU A 101 26.00 40.01 7.41
CA GLU A 101 25.31 40.98 6.56
C GLU A 101 25.96 41.03 5.17
N VAL A 102 25.17 40.68 4.16
CA VAL A 102 25.53 40.63 2.73
C VAL A 102 24.35 41.23 1.97
N LYS A 103 24.63 42.00 0.91
CA LYS A 103 23.58 42.61 0.08
C LYS A 103 23.03 41.60 -0.92
N GLU A 104 21.79 41.77 -1.35
CA GLU A 104 21.28 41.08 -2.54
C GLU A 104 22.11 41.42 -3.78
N GLY A 105 22.25 40.44 -4.68
CA GLY A 105 23.21 40.41 -5.78
C GLY A 105 23.95 39.08 -5.82
N MET A 106 24.96 38.96 -6.69
CA MET A 106 25.77 37.73 -6.77
C MET A 106 26.56 37.51 -5.48
N THR A 107 26.57 36.26 -5.01
CA THR A 107 27.26 35.87 -3.78
C THR A 107 27.97 34.53 -3.95
N ALA A 108 28.90 34.24 -3.04
CA ALA A 108 29.53 32.92 -2.96
C ALA A 108 29.98 32.63 -1.52
N VAL A 109 30.20 31.36 -1.20
CA VAL A 109 30.64 30.90 0.12
C VAL A 109 32.11 30.50 0.09
N VAL A 110 32.88 30.88 1.10
CA VAL A 110 34.27 30.45 1.28
C VAL A 110 34.32 28.96 1.64
N GLY A 111 34.65 28.11 0.65
CA GLY A 111 34.73 26.65 0.75
C GLY A 111 36.14 26.10 0.97
N SER A 112 37.08 26.95 1.37
CA SER A 112 38.52 26.65 1.51
C SER A 112 39.11 27.35 2.74
N ASP A 113 39.91 26.62 3.53
CA ASP A 113 40.65 27.17 4.68
C ASP A 113 41.78 28.14 4.25
N LEU A 114 42.14 28.13 2.97
CA LEU A 114 43.25 28.89 2.40
C LEU A 114 42.80 30.22 1.75
N CYS A 115 41.51 30.55 1.83
CA CYS A 115 40.94 31.70 1.13
C CYS A 115 41.51 33.04 1.63
N LEU A 116 42.11 33.80 0.70
CA LEU A 116 42.71 35.11 0.95
C LEU A 116 42.00 36.21 0.15
N PHE A 117 41.73 37.32 0.82
CA PHE A 117 41.33 38.60 0.25
C PHE A 117 42.57 39.45 -0.07
N TYR A 118 42.61 40.03 -1.28
CA TYR A 118 43.71 40.86 -1.78
C TYR A 118 43.24 42.32 -1.92
N PRO A 119 43.43 43.17 -0.89
CA PRO A 119 42.88 44.54 -0.87
C PRO A 119 43.52 45.44 -1.93
N ASN A 120 42.70 46.17 -2.67
CA ASN A 120 43.08 47.09 -3.74
C ASN A 120 43.91 46.46 -4.88
N ALA A 121 43.79 45.14 -5.09
CA ALA A 121 44.45 44.44 -6.19
C ALA A 121 43.72 44.60 -7.53
N GLU A 122 44.48 44.78 -8.60
CA GLU A 122 44.04 44.62 -9.99
C GLU A 122 44.95 43.60 -10.69
N LEU A 123 44.37 42.76 -11.56
CA LEU A 123 45.10 41.82 -12.42
C LEU A 123 44.64 42.02 -13.87
N LYS A 124 45.59 42.08 -14.81
CA LYS A 124 45.37 42.24 -16.26
C LYS A 124 46.24 41.28 -17.08
N SER A 125 47.35 40.79 -16.53
CA SER A 125 48.12 39.65 -17.05
C SER A 125 48.42 38.62 -15.96
N GLN A 126 48.83 37.42 -16.36
CA GLN A 126 49.30 36.35 -15.47
C GLN A 126 50.53 36.77 -14.63
N GLU A 127 51.27 37.79 -15.07
CA GLU A 127 52.44 38.34 -14.39
C GLU A 127 52.06 39.28 -13.22
N ASP A 128 50.84 39.84 -13.23
CA ASP A 128 50.34 40.70 -12.15
C ASP A 128 50.13 39.93 -10.84
N LEU A 129 50.05 38.59 -10.87
CA LEU A 129 49.98 37.75 -9.68
C LEU A 129 51.20 37.95 -8.75
N ALA A 130 52.37 38.30 -9.30
CA ALA A 130 53.56 38.64 -8.52
C ALA A 130 53.48 40.02 -7.82
N LYS A 131 52.48 40.83 -8.17
CA LYS A 131 52.20 42.17 -7.62
C LYS A 131 51.08 42.14 -6.57
N LEU A 132 50.48 40.98 -6.30
CA LEU A 132 49.42 40.84 -5.31
C LEU A 132 49.91 41.30 -3.92
N PRO A 133 49.10 42.10 -3.20
CA PRO A 133 49.42 42.51 -1.84
C PRO A 133 49.38 41.32 -0.87
N LYS A 134 49.87 41.51 0.36
CA LYS A 134 49.77 40.47 1.40
C LYS A 134 48.29 40.15 1.66
N GLY A 135 47.88 38.94 1.27
CA GLY A 135 46.51 38.46 1.43
C GLY A 135 46.05 38.44 2.89
N ILE A 136 44.79 38.81 3.11
CA ILE A 136 44.10 38.83 4.40
C ILE A 136 43.17 37.61 4.44
N PRO A 137 43.29 36.69 5.42
CA PRO A 137 42.40 35.54 5.52
C PRO A 137 40.92 35.92 5.62
N ILE A 138 40.09 35.24 4.83
CA ILE A 138 38.64 35.25 4.98
C ILE A 138 38.25 33.97 5.74
N PRO A 139 37.43 34.04 6.80
CA PRO A 139 37.03 32.83 7.53
C PRO A 139 36.28 31.83 6.65
N PHE A 140 36.59 30.54 6.82
CA PHE A 140 35.85 29.44 6.21
C PHE A 140 34.34 29.55 6.53
N GLY A 141 33.49 29.29 5.53
CA GLY A 141 32.05 29.44 5.65
C GLY A 141 31.52 30.88 5.56
N THR A 142 32.35 31.91 5.34
CA THR A 142 31.87 33.29 5.12
C THR A 142 31.08 33.39 3.80
N VAL A 143 29.92 34.06 3.79
CA VAL A 143 29.23 34.47 2.56
C VAL A 143 29.78 35.83 2.11
N LEU A 144 30.12 35.98 0.83
CA LEU A 144 30.68 37.20 0.25
C LEU A 144 29.79 37.72 -0.88
N ASN A 145 29.61 39.05 -0.99
CA ASN A 145 29.21 39.66 -2.26
C ASN A 145 30.38 39.58 -3.25
N ILE A 146 30.10 39.15 -4.48
CA ILE A 146 31.05 39.16 -5.60
C ILE A 146 30.48 39.96 -6.77
N GLU A 147 31.34 40.57 -7.59
CA GLU A 147 30.93 41.22 -8.84
C GLU A 147 30.75 40.16 -9.95
N GLN A 148 29.71 40.33 -10.77
CA GLN A 148 29.26 39.34 -11.76
C GLN A 148 30.27 39.06 -12.88
N GLU A 149 31.01 40.07 -13.32
CA GLU A 149 32.09 39.89 -14.31
C GLU A 149 33.40 39.52 -13.59
N PRO A 150 33.87 38.26 -13.71
CA PRO A 150 35.16 37.85 -13.15
C PRO A 150 36.32 38.66 -13.75
N VAL A 151 37.37 38.80 -12.96
CA VAL A 151 38.69 39.15 -13.49
C VAL A 151 39.21 37.91 -14.22
N ARG A 152 39.26 38.03 -15.54
CA ARG A 152 39.80 37.06 -16.51
C ARG A 152 40.95 37.69 -17.30
N LEU A 153 41.83 36.84 -17.81
CA LEU A 153 42.84 37.20 -18.80
C LEU A 153 42.17 37.46 -20.16
N PRO A 154 42.82 38.20 -21.08
CA PRO A 154 42.48 38.14 -22.50
C PRO A 154 42.64 36.70 -22.98
N PHE A 155 41.64 36.19 -23.70
CA PHE A 155 41.61 34.84 -24.27
C PHE A 155 41.45 34.90 -25.78
N ASP A 156 41.85 33.85 -26.50
CA ASP A 156 41.65 33.74 -27.95
C ASP A 156 40.24 33.18 -28.26
N PRO A 157 39.35 33.91 -28.95
CA PRO A 157 38.02 33.41 -29.30
C PRO A 157 38.02 32.30 -30.37
N GLU A 158 39.16 31.97 -30.98
CA GLU A 158 39.31 30.86 -31.94
C GLU A 158 39.91 29.57 -31.29
N ASP A 159 40.24 29.58 -29.98
CA ASP A 159 40.69 28.39 -29.23
C ASP A 159 39.63 27.94 -28.21
N GLU A 160 38.93 26.85 -28.51
CA GLU A 160 37.86 26.26 -27.66
C GLU A 160 38.36 25.82 -26.25
N PHE A 161 39.67 25.85 -25.97
CA PHE A 161 40.26 25.47 -24.70
C PHE A 161 40.88 26.64 -23.90
N ASP A 162 40.85 27.88 -24.41
CA ASP A 162 41.31 29.07 -23.65
C ASP A 162 40.16 29.76 -22.91
N PHE A 163 40.01 29.39 -21.63
CA PHE A 163 39.00 29.96 -20.73
C PHE A 163 39.42 31.29 -20.08
N GLY A 164 40.58 31.87 -20.41
CA GLY A 164 41.07 33.13 -19.81
C GLY A 164 41.33 33.07 -18.30
N VAL A 165 41.60 31.87 -17.76
CA VAL A 165 41.76 31.62 -16.31
C VAL A 165 43.19 31.85 -15.82
N PHE A 166 43.33 32.38 -14.60
CA PHE A 166 44.63 32.55 -13.93
C PHE A 166 45.14 31.20 -13.40
N LYS A 167 46.44 30.95 -13.61
CA LYS A 167 47.18 29.85 -12.95
C LYS A 167 47.74 30.35 -11.62
N PHE A 168 47.11 29.97 -10.51
CA PHE A 168 47.46 30.46 -9.18
C PHE A 168 47.42 29.32 -8.15
N GLN A 169 48.48 29.21 -7.33
CA GLN A 169 48.62 28.21 -6.26
C GLN A 169 48.29 26.78 -6.74
N GLU A 170 49.01 26.29 -7.75
CA GLU A 170 48.83 24.97 -8.40
C GLU A 170 47.45 24.71 -9.05
N ASN A 171 46.60 25.74 -9.21
CA ASN A 171 45.21 25.59 -9.66
C ASN A 171 44.81 26.64 -10.72
N GLN A 172 43.70 26.43 -11.41
CA GLN A 172 43.20 27.30 -12.47
C GLN A 172 41.79 27.81 -12.16
N ASN A 173 41.62 29.14 -12.12
CA ASN A 173 40.31 29.78 -11.96
C ASN A 173 40.36 31.29 -12.26
N TYR A 174 39.23 31.98 -12.10
CA TYR A 174 39.15 33.43 -12.12
C TYR A 174 39.49 34.06 -10.76
N PHE A 175 39.65 35.37 -10.73
CA PHE A 175 39.54 36.16 -9.50
C PHE A 175 38.24 36.97 -9.53
N TYR A 176 37.51 37.03 -8.42
CA TYR A 176 36.30 37.83 -8.30
C TYR A 176 36.58 39.10 -7.51
N ARG A 177 36.00 40.24 -7.94
CA ARG A 177 36.03 41.47 -7.12
C ARG A 177 35.02 41.34 -6.00
N THR A 178 35.42 41.72 -4.79
CA THR A 178 34.60 41.66 -3.58
C THR A 178 34.89 42.84 -2.66
N THR A 179 34.04 43.06 -1.66
CA THR A 179 34.26 44.04 -0.59
C THR A 179 34.32 43.31 0.75
N TRP A 180 35.47 43.36 1.44
CA TRP A 180 35.68 42.71 2.73
C TRP A 180 36.08 43.74 3.78
N LYS A 181 35.34 43.78 4.89
CA LYS A 181 35.52 44.74 6.01
C LYS A 181 35.56 46.23 5.60
N GLY A 182 34.93 46.57 4.47
CA GLY A 182 34.86 47.93 3.93
C GLY A 182 35.91 48.26 2.87
N GLU A 183 36.91 47.40 2.64
CA GLU A 183 37.89 47.55 1.55
C GLU A 183 37.45 46.77 0.30
N LYS A 184 37.73 47.31 -0.89
CA LYS A 184 37.56 46.59 -2.17
C LYS A 184 38.82 45.79 -2.50
N GLY A 185 38.67 44.64 -3.15
CA GLY A 185 39.80 43.80 -3.54
C GLY A 185 39.38 42.53 -4.28
N LEU A 186 40.31 41.59 -4.41
CA LEU A 186 40.11 40.33 -5.12
C LEU A 186 40.05 39.11 -4.17
N VAL A 187 39.33 38.07 -4.59
CA VAL A 187 39.35 36.73 -3.99
C VAL A 187 39.46 35.69 -5.12
N PHE A 188 40.15 34.57 -4.89
CA PHE A 188 40.36 33.55 -5.92
C PHE A 188 39.14 32.60 -6.01
N GLY A 189 38.59 32.43 -7.21
CA GLY A 189 37.30 31.76 -7.41
C GLY A 189 37.30 30.27 -7.03
N ALA A 190 38.43 29.58 -7.13
CA ALA A 190 38.54 28.18 -6.75
C ALA A 190 38.65 27.94 -5.23
N ASP A 191 38.62 28.99 -4.40
CA ASP A 191 38.41 28.89 -2.95
C ASP A 191 36.93 29.12 -2.55
N LEU A 192 36.07 29.40 -3.53
CA LEU A 192 34.64 29.68 -3.38
C LEU A 192 33.78 28.50 -3.87
N THR A 193 32.55 28.45 -3.38
CA THR A 193 31.48 27.58 -3.90
C THR A 193 30.15 28.35 -3.97
N GLY A 194 29.22 27.87 -4.79
CA GLY A 194 27.88 28.44 -4.91
C GLY A 194 27.82 29.80 -5.61
N MET A 195 28.76 30.09 -6.52
CA MET A 195 28.78 31.35 -7.28
C MET A 195 27.50 31.56 -8.11
N ASP A 196 26.87 30.48 -8.55
CA ASP A 196 25.63 30.45 -9.34
C ASP A 196 24.37 30.23 -8.47
N ASN A 197 24.50 30.22 -7.13
CA ASN A 197 23.38 30.15 -6.20
C ASN A 197 22.89 31.56 -5.79
N ASP A 198 21.66 31.64 -5.31
CA ASP A 198 21.15 32.83 -4.64
C ASP A 198 21.77 33.02 -3.23
N LEU A 199 21.43 34.16 -2.60
CA LEU A 199 21.87 34.49 -1.25
C LEU A 199 21.38 33.48 -0.20
N LYS A 200 20.14 32.95 -0.32
CA LYS A 200 19.55 32.01 0.64
C LYS A 200 20.33 30.69 0.68
N LYS A 201 20.51 30.06 -0.48
CA LYS A 201 21.21 28.79 -0.63
C LYS A 201 22.69 28.92 -0.23
N ASN A 202 23.33 30.05 -0.52
CA ASN A 202 24.68 30.34 -0.03
C ASN A 202 24.76 30.57 1.48
N GLN A 203 23.79 31.25 2.10
CA GLN A 203 23.66 31.30 3.55
C GLN A 203 23.50 29.89 4.15
N MET A 204 22.72 29.00 3.54
CA MET A 204 22.50 27.65 4.07
C MET A 204 23.72 26.71 3.88
N ILE A 205 24.50 26.89 2.81
CA ILE A 205 25.82 26.26 2.65
C ILE A 205 26.79 26.77 3.72
N SER A 206 26.77 28.07 4.05
CA SER A 206 27.53 28.66 5.16
C SER A 206 27.14 28.02 6.51
N MET A 207 25.84 27.90 6.83
CA MET A 207 25.37 27.19 8.02
C MET A 207 25.88 25.75 8.08
N ARG A 208 25.80 25.01 6.97
CA ARG A 208 26.28 23.62 6.87
C ARG A 208 27.78 23.50 7.15
N TYR A 209 28.60 24.40 6.59
CA TYR A 209 30.04 24.46 6.89
C TYR A 209 30.34 24.83 8.35
N LEU A 210 29.64 25.82 8.92
CA LEU A 210 29.86 26.30 10.30
C LEU A 210 29.35 25.34 11.39
N THR A 211 28.36 24.51 11.07
CA THR A 211 27.84 23.44 11.95
C THR A 211 28.48 22.08 11.70
N ASN A 212 29.29 21.93 10.65
CA ASN A 212 29.76 20.64 10.12
C ASN A 212 28.58 19.66 9.88
N GLY A 213 27.43 20.16 9.43
CA GLY A 213 26.21 19.38 9.21
C GLY A 213 25.47 18.92 10.49
N VAL A 214 25.97 19.26 11.68
CA VAL A 214 25.41 18.82 12.98
C VAL A 214 24.97 20.04 13.82
N PRO A 215 23.83 20.67 13.48
CA PRO A 215 23.28 21.82 14.21
C PRO A 215 22.91 21.49 15.66
N LYS A 216 23.16 22.43 16.58
CA LYS A 216 22.81 22.34 18.02
C LYS A 216 21.46 22.98 18.38
N GLU A 217 20.85 23.64 17.40
CA GLU A 217 19.69 24.52 17.52
C GLU A 217 18.82 24.29 16.29
N PHE A 218 17.49 24.34 16.43
CA PHE A 218 16.61 24.29 15.26
C PHE A 218 16.66 25.65 14.55
N TYR A 219 17.14 25.65 13.31
CA TYR A 219 17.05 26.80 12.41
C TYR A 219 15.82 26.64 11.50
N SER A 220 15.25 27.73 11.00
CA SER A 220 14.00 27.74 10.22
C SER A 220 14.18 27.26 8.77
N VAL A 221 14.76 26.08 8.59
CA VAL A 221 15.34 25.61 7.33
C VAL A 221 15.15 24.11 7.11
N PHE A 222 14.96 23.71 5.86
CA PHE A 222 15.05 22.33 5.39
C PHE A 222 15.79 22.32 4.05
N GLY A 223 16.79 21.47 3.90
CA GLY A 223 17.64 21.48 2.69
C GLY A 223 18.30 22.83 2.41
N TYR A 224 17.98 23.40 1.25
CA TYR A 224 18.32 24.75 0.82
C TYR A 224 17.10 25.69 0.75
N GLU A 225 15.97 25.33 1.38
CA GLU A 225 14.79 26.17 1.54
C GLU A 225 14.49 26.60 2.99
N PHE A 226 13.75 27.71 3.11
CA PHE A 226 13.33 28.28 4.39
C PHE A 226 11.89 27.89 4.73
N LEU A 227 11.63 27.51 5.97
CA LEU A 227 10.27 27.30 6.48
C LEU A 227 9.55 28.65 6.64
N SER A 228 8.29 28.75 6.21
CA SER A 228 7.43 29.90 6.54
C SER A 228 7.16 29.98 8.05
N LYS A 229 6.57 31.10 8.53
CA LYS A 229 6.26 31.25 9.98
C LYS A 229 5.09 30.36 10.40
N GLU A 230 4.25 30.00 9.45
CA GLU A 230 3.13 29.08 9.57
C GLU A 230 3.65 27.65 9.77
N HIS A 231 4.58 27.21 8.91
CA HIS A 231 5.27 25.93 9.07
C HIS A 231 6.02 25.83 10.39
N GLN A 232 6.72 26.90 10.80
CA GLN A 232 7.39 26.98 12.09
C GLN A 232 6.39 26.79 13.24
N ALA A 233 5.23 27.46 13.20
CA ALA A 233 4.19 27.36 14.23
C ALA A 233 3.55 25.96 14.31
N VAL A 234 3.25 25.32 13.18
CA VAL A 234 2.69 23.95 13.16
C VAL A 234 3.72 22.94 13.67
N LEU A 235 4.99 23.05 13.26
CA LEU A 235 6.06 22.19 13.79
C LEU A 235 6.27 22.40 15.31
N GLU A 236 6.27 23.63 15.81
CA GLU A 236 6.38 23.90 17.25
C GLU A 236 5.17 23.38 18.06
N ARG A 237 3.97 23.35 17.45
CA ARG A 237 2.73 22.82 18.05
C ARG A 237 2.70 21.29 18.05
N ASP A 238 2.95 20.67 16.89
CA ASP A 238 2.58 19.28 16.61
C ASP A 238 3.77 18.36 16.32
N ARG A 239 5.01 18.88 16.24
CA ARG A 239 6.23 18.14 15.87
C ARG A 239 6.12 17.34 14.56
N LEU A 240 5.16 17.68 13.69
CA LEU A 240 4.91 17.07 12.40
C LEU A 240 4.08 18.03 11.54
N ILE A 241 4.32 18.05 10.22
CA ILE A 241 3.40 18.59 9.22
C ILE A 241 3.04 17.44 8.26
N PHE A 242 1.80 17.40 7.80
CA PHE A 242 1.41 16.75 6.55
C PHE A 242 1.14 17.85 5.52
N GLU A 243 1.71 17.76 4.32
CA GLU A 243 1.52 18.73 3.24
C GLU A 243 0.97 17.99 2.01
N LYS A 244 -0.07 18.55 1.36
CA LYS A 244 -0.62 18.02 0.11
C LYS A 244 0.38 18.28 -1.02
N VAL A 245 0.81 17.21 -1.69
CA VAL A 245 1.69 17.25 -2.85
C VAL A 245 0.85 17.25 -4.12
N LYS A 246 1.20 18.10 -5.09
CA LYS A 246 0.52 18.22 -6.38
C LYS A 246 1.14 17.33 -7.48
N PRO A 247 0.35 16.91 -8.49
CA PRO A 247 0.86 16.11 -9.63
C PRO A 247 2.01 16.75 -10.43
N ASP A 248 2.19 18.07 -10.38
CA ASP A 248 3.22 18.82 -11.10
C ASP A 248 4.52 19.03 -10.30
N GLU A 249 4.58 18.60 -9.03
CA GLU A 249 5.80 18.65 -8.22
C GLU A 249 6.81 17.51 -8.53
N TYR A 250 6.43 16.51 -9.30
CA TYR A 250 7.26 15.33 -9.61
C TYR A 250 6.89 14.70 -10.96
N TYR A 251 7.82 13.94 -11.53
CA TYR A 251 7.66 13.34 -12.87
C TYR A 251 7.77 11.82 -12.82
N LEU A 252 6.69 11.16 -13.24
CA LEU A 252 6.63 9.70 -13.40
C LEU A 252 7.22 9.28 -14.75
N HIS A 253 8.22 8.39 -14.71
CA HIS A 253 8.86 7.83 -15.90
C HIS A 253 9.50 6.47 -15.58
N MET A 254 10.06 5.75 -16.57
CA MET A 254 10.69 4.43 -16.34
C MET A 254 11.80 4.45 -15.27
N MET A 255 12.33 5.62 -14.89
CA MET A 255 13.32 5.77 -13.82
C MET A 255 12.80 6.42 -12.51
N SER A 256 11.51 6.76 -12.44
CA SER A 256 10.77 7.18 -11.22
C SER A 256 9.30 6.73 -11.32
N GLY A 257 9.07 5.46 -11.63
CA GLY A 257 7.76 4.95 -12.03
C GLY A 257 6.73 4.71 -10.92
N ASP A 258 6.89 5.36 -9.76
CA ASP A 258 5.93 5.42 -8.64
C ASP A 258 6.05 6.81 -8.01
N ASP A 259 4.94 7.39 -7.58
CA ASP A 259 4.83 8.67 -6.90
C ASP A 259 5.67 8.74 -5.62
N MET A 260 5.61 7.73 -4.74
CA MET A 260 6.35 7.79 -3.47
C MET A 260 7.86 7.71 -3.71
N ILE A 261 8.30 6.84 -4.62
CA ILE A 261 9.69 6.73 -5.05
C ILE A 261 10.14 8.00 -5.78
N ALA A 262 9.32 8.58 -6.66
CA ALA A 262 9.62 9.84 -7.35
C ALA A 262 9.82 11.00 -6.36
N LEU A 263 8.93 11.11 -5.37
CA LEU A 263 8.97 12.15 -4.36
C LEU A 263 10.21 12.05 -3.44
N TYR A 264 10.56 10.84 -3.00
CA TYR A 264 11.84 10.62 -2.31
C TYR A 264 13.05 10.87 -3.23
N ARG A 265 12.93 10.61 -4.54
CA ARG A 265 13.99 10.84 -5.54
C ARG A 265 14.22 12.31 -5.89
N ASN A 266 13.20 13.17 -5.85
CA ASN A 266 13.31 14.59 -6.21
C ASN A 266 14.46 15.31 -5.45
N HIS A 267 14.60 15.01 -4.15
CA HIS A 267 15.67 15.55 -3.31
C HIS A 267 17.08 15.09 -3.75
N TYR A 268 17.19 13.99 -4.51
CA TYR A 268 18.43 13.25 -4.80
C TYR A 268 18.62 12.93 -6.31
N GLY A 269 18.44 13.94 -7.16
CA GLY A 269 19.21 14.10 -8.39
C GLY A 269 18.54 13.78 -9.73
N TYR A 270 18.92 14.56 -10.75
CA TYR A 270 18.49 14.54 -12.16
C TYR A 270 16.97 14.65 -12.38
N HIS A 271 16.53 15.86 -12.76
CA HIS A 271 15.24 16.05 -13.42
C HIS A 271 15.36 15.78 -14.94
N TYR A 272 14.26 15.32 -15.52
CA TYR A 272 14.02 15.28 -16.95
C TYR A 272 12.76 16.14 -17.18
N GLU A 273 12.92 17.28 -17.86
CA GLU A 273 11.84 18.27 -18.00
C GLU A 273 10.77 17.84 -19.03
N SER A 274 11.07 16.86 -19.89
CA SER A 274 10.09 16.20 -20.76
C SER A 274 10.50 14.77 -21.15
N TYR A 275 9.59 14.06 -21.83
CA TYR A 275 9.87 12.77 -22.48
C TYR A 275 10.83 12.90 -23.68
N GLU A 276 10.90 14.07 -24.34
CA GLU A 276 11.79 14.30 -25.48
C GLU A 276 13.22 14.69 -25.02
N ASP A 277 13.36 15.31 -23.84
CA ASP A 277 14.63 15.77 -23.26
C ASP A 277 15.50 14.66 -22.63
N ASN A 278 15.31 13.40 -23.06
CA ASN A 278 16.09 12.24 -22.64
C ASN A 278 17.62 12.36 -22.87
N TYR A 279 18.07 13.38 -23.60
CA TYR A 279 19.48 13.71 -23.86
C TYR A 279 20.05 14.89 -23.05
N ASN A 280 19.23 15.69 -22.37
CA ASN A 280 19.65 16.91 -21.64
C ASN A 280 19.03 16.98 -20.23
N ALA A 281 19.29 15.97 -19.40
CA ALA A 281 18.84 15.96 -18.00
C ALA A 281 19.50 17.08 -17.19
N SER A 282 18.70 17.98 -16.59
CA SER A 282 19.22 19.12 -15.84
C SER A 282 19.72 18.69 -14.46
N LEU A 283 20.93 19.13 -14.11
CA LEU A 283 21.67 18.68 -12.94
C LEU A 283 21.24 19.45 -11.68
N MET A 284 19.99 19.23 -11.24
CA MET A 284 19.62 19.56 -9.87
C MET A 284 20.41 18.66 -8.91
N HIS A 285 21.49 19.24 -8.38
CA HIS A 285 22.28 18.66 -7.31
C HIS A 285 21.40 18.45 -6.07
N ASN A 286 21.75 17.45 -5.25
CA ASN A 286 21.22 17.21 -3.89
C ASN A 286 20.85 18.53 -3.20
N ASP A 287 19.56 18.70 -2.92
CA ASP A 287 18.94 19.91 -2.37
C ASP A 287 19.29 20.17 -0.89
N GLY A 288 20.15 19.34 -0.32
CA GLY A 288 20.56 19.35 1.07
C GLY A 288 19.53 18.76 2.03
N THR A 289 18.38 18.25 1.54
CA THR A 289 17.28 17.81 2.40
C THR A 289 17.67 16.58 3.20
N THR A 290 17.40 16.62 4.50
CA THR A 290 17.59 15.45 5.35
C THR A 290 16.43 14.49 5.08
N LEU A 291 16.66 13.42 4.33
CA LEU A 291 15.65 12.37 4.17
C LEU A 291 15.34 11.68 5.52
N PHE A 292 14.04 11.51 5.80
CA PHE A 292 13.49 10.62 6.81
C PHE A 292 12.81 9.45 6.09
N ILE A 293 13.45 8.27 6.07
CA ILE A 293 12.92 7.10 5.34
C ILE A 293 11.88 6.39 6.20
N THR A 294 10.62 6.54 5.81
CA THR A 294 9.46 5.91 6.45
C THR A 294 9.35 4.41 6.18
N THR A 295 8.66 3.69 7.07
CA THR A 295 8.15 2.33 6.87
C THR A 295 7.22 2.22 5.65
N ASP A 296 6.48 3.28 5.34
CA ASP A 296 5.54 3.40 4.20
C ASP A 296 6.23 3.06 2.86
N LEU A 297 7.42 3.63 2.59
CA LEU A 297 8.20 3.36 1.37
C LEU A 297 8.58 1.88 1.19
N MET A 298 8.87 1.20 2.30
CA MET A 298 9.19 -0.24 2.30
C MET A 298 7.95 -1.09 2.14
N ALA A 299 6.85 -0.74 2.83
CA ALA A 299 5.55 -1.40 2.68
C ALA A 299 5.08 -1.34 1.22
N HIS A 300 5.07 -0.15 0.65
CA HIS A 300 4.69 0.13 -0.73
C HIS A 300 5.56 -0.65 -1.73
N THR A 301 6.89 -0.50 -1.67
CA THR A 301 7.83 -1.24 -2.55
C THR A 301 7.62 -2.75 -2.49
N LYS A 302 7.31 -3.30 -1.30
CA LYS A 302 7.06 -4.72 -1.10
C LYS A 302 5.72 -5.17 -1.68
N HIS A 303 4.68 -4.35 -1.56
CA HIS A 303 3.38 -4.58 -2.20
C HIS A 303 3.52 -4.57 -3.74
N LEU A 304 4.13 -3.52 -4.33
CA LEU A 304 4.35 -3.42 -5.78
C LEU A 304 5.09 -4.64 -6.35
N LEU A 305 6.13 -5.13 -5.65
CA LEU A 305 6.88 -6.31 -6.07
C LEU A 305 6.10 -7.62 -5.89
N PHE A 306 5.13 -7.68 -4.97
CA PHE A 306 4.26 -8.83 -4.78
C PHE A 306 3.17 -8.92 -5.85
N ASP A 307 2.43 -7.84 -6.15
CA ASP A 307 1.45 -7.83 -7.26
C ASP A 307 2.14 -8.22 -8.58
N ARG A 308 3.28 -7.62 -8.91
CA ARG A 308 4.03 -7.92 -10.14
C ARG A 308 4.53 -9.36 -10.23
N THR A 309 4.83 -9.96 -9.08
CA THR A 309 5.14 -11.38 -8.99
C THR A 309 3.88 -12.23 -9.22
N LEU A 310 2.73 -11.81 -8.68
CA LEU A 310 1.47 -12.52 -8.77
C LEU A 310 0.82 -12.47 -10.17
N GLN A 311 0.71 -11.30 -10.81
CA GLN A 311 0.30 -11.17 -12.22
C GLN A 311 1.06 -12.16 -13.12
N ASN A 312 2.39 -12.19 -12.97
CA ASN A 312 3.29 -13.06 -13.72
C ASN A 312 3.07 -14.55 -13.41
N ILE A 313 2.65 -14.90 -12.18
CA ILE A 313 2.24 -16.26 -11.80
C ILE A 313 0.90 -16.62 -12.44
N GLU A 314 -0.05 -15.70 -12.41
CA GLU A 314 -1.42 -15.91 -12.89
C GLU A 314 -1.45 -16.14 -14.39
N GLU A 315 -0.90 -15.21 -15.17
CA GLU A 315 -0.82 -15.31 -16.63
C GLU A 315 -0.09 -16.57 -17.11
N LYS A 316 1.10 -16.86 -16.54
CA LYS A 316 2.05 -17.81 -17.14
C LYS A 316 2.01 -19.20 -16.51
N PHE A 317 1.40 -19.34 -15.32
CA PHE A 317 1.33 -20.61 -14.61
C PHE A 317 -0.09 -20.99 -14.23
N PHE A 318 -0.92 -20.07 -13.70
CA PHE A 318 -2.27 -20.45 -13.25
C PHE A 318 -3.29 -20.53 -14.39
N VAL A 319 -3.29 -19.62 -15.37
CA VAL A 319 -4.18 -19.71 -16.55
C VAL A 319 -3.99 -21.02 -17.33
N PRO A 320 -2.76 -21.43 -17.70
CA PRO A 320 -2.55 -22.72 -18.37
C PRO A 320 -2.98 -23.92 -17.52
N ARG A 321 -2.60 -23.95 -16.23
CA ARG A 321 -2.99 -25.03 -15.30
C ARG A 321 -4.50 -25.11 -15.10
N LEU A 322 -5.20 -23.98 -15.08
CA LEU A 322 -6.66 -23.93 -14.92
C LEU A 322 -7.34 -24.44 -16.19
N LEU A 323 -6.89 -24.03 -17.38
CA LEU A 323 -7.40 -24.53 -18.65
C LEU A 323 -7.16 -26.04 -18.82
N GLU A 324 -6.00 -26.56 -18.39
CA GLU A 324 -5.73 -28.01 -18.33
C GLU A 324 -6.68 -28.74 -17.35
N LEU A 325 -6.90 -28.18 -16.15
CA LEU A 325 -7.78 -28.76 -15.13
C LEU A 325 -9.23 -28.83 -15.61
N VAL A 326 -9.74 -27.73 -16.19
CA VAL A 326 -11.11 -27.63 -16.72
C VAL A 326 -11.34 -28.64 -17.85
N LYS A 327 -10.40 -28.74 -18.80
CA LYS A 327 -10.48 -29.72 -19.89
C LYS A 327 -10.43 -31.16 -19.37
N ALA A 328 -9.58 -31.47 -18.39
CA ALA A 328 -9.53 -32.79 -17.79
C ALA A 328 -10.83 -33.17 -17.05
N PHE A 329 -11.50 -32.21 -16.39
CA PHE A 329 -12.83 -32.44 -15.82
C PHE A 329 -13.91 -32.65 -16.89
N GLU A 330 -13.91 -31.87 -17.98
CA GLU A 330 -14.83 -32.10 -19.11
C GLU A 330 -14.63 -33.47 -19.78
N ASP A 331 -13.39 -33.91 -19.97
CA ASP A 331 -13.08 -35.23 -20.50
C ASP A 331 -13.57 -36.33 -19.54
N GLY A 332 -13.35 -36.18 -18.24
CA GLY A 332 -13.88 -37.08 -17.21
C GLY A 332 -15.41 -37.17 -17.24
N LEU A 333 -16.10 -36.01 -17.30
CA LEU A 333 -17.56 -35.91 -17.40
C LEU A 333 -18.08 -36.43 -18.74
N SER A 334 -17.34 -36.29 -19.84
CA SER A 334 -17.72 -36.82 -21.15
C SER A 334 -17.69 -38.34 -21.21
N ASN A 335 -16.95 -38.98 -20.29
CA ASN A 335 -16.90 -40.42 -20.13
C ASN A 335 -17.89 -40.98 -19.08
N VAL A 336 -18.57 -40.15 -18.28
CA VAL A 336 -19.68 -40.61 -17.40
C VAL A 336 -20.78 -41.28 -18.25
N ASN A 337 -21.42 -42.30 -17.67
CA ASN A 337 -22.35 -43.23 -18.34
C ASN A 337 -21.70 -44.14 -19.43
N GLN A 338 -20.39 -44.05 -19.67
CA GLN A 338 -19.66 -45.01 -20.51
C GLN A 338 -19.09 -46.20 -19.71
N LYS A 339 -18.74 -47.28 -20.42
CA LYS A 339 -18.25 -48.52 -19.81
C LYS A 339 -16.90 -48.31 -19.13
N GLY A 340 -16.87 -48.43 -17.80
CA GLY A 340 -15.67 -48.30 -16.96
C GLY A 340 -15.64 -47.01 -16.12
N PHE A 341 -16.59 -46.11 -16.34
CA PHE A 341 -16.78 -44.87 -15.61
C PHE A 341 -18.03 -44.95 -14.70
N PRO A 342 -18.21 -44.04 -13.73
CA PRO A 342 -19.45 -43.96 -12.97
C PRO A 342 -20.64 -43.65 -13.89
N ALA A 343 -21.82 -44.09 -13.46
CA ALA A 343 -23.10 -43.68 -14.04
C ALA A 343 -23.73 -42.54 -13.22
N ALA A 344 -24.47 -41.64 -13.87
CA ALA A 344 -25.21 -40.55 -13.24
C ALA A 344 -26.43 -40.13 -14.08
N LYS A 345 -27.44 -39.58 -13.39
CA LYS A 345 -28.63 -38.96 -14.01
C LYS A 345 -28.25 -37.87 -15.02
N SER A 346 -29.04 -37.75 -16.09
CA SER A 346 -28.83 -36.78 -17.17
C SER A 346 -28.66 -35.34 -16.67
N GLU A 347 -29.61 -34.83 -15.88
CA GLU A 347 -29.56 -33.45 -15.36
C GLU A 347 -28.30 -33.20 -14.49
N THR A 348 -27.97 -34.15 -13.60
CA THR A 348 -26.77 -34.06 -12.76
C THR A 348 -25.49 -34.00 -13.60
N LEU A 349 -25.42 -34.79 -14.67
CA LEU A 349 -24.29 -34.82 -15.59
C LEU A 349 -24.22 -33.57 -16.47
N GLU A 350 -25.37 -33.08 -16.95
CA GLU A 350 -25.48 -31.91 -17.80
C GLU A 350 -25.08 -30.64 -17.04
N LYS A 351 -25.63 -30.43 -15.83
CA LYS A 351 -25.24 -29.31 -14.97
C LYS A 351 -23.76 -29.40 -14.54
N ALA A 352 -23.24 -30.60 -14.27
CA ALA A 352 -21.81 -30.79 -14.02
C ALA A 352 -20.94 -30.37 -15.22
N LYS A 353 -21.36 -30.65 -16.46
CA LYS A 353 -20.64 -30.23 -17.67
C LYS A 353 -20.72 -28.72 -17.88
N ILE A 354 -21.91 -28.14 -17.81
CA ILE A 354 -22.11 -26.69 -18.00
C ILE A 354 -21.29 -25.88 -16.98
N TYR A 355 -21.21 -26.35 -15.72
CA TYR A 355 -20.37 -25.74 -14.69
C TYR A 355 -18.88 -25.59 -15.09
N PHE A 356 -18.29 -26.57 -15.76
CA PHE A 356 -16.91 -26.45 -16.29
C PHE A 356 -16.86 -25.71 -17.63
N GLN A 357 -17.91 -25.79 -18.44
CA GLN A 357 -17.99 -25.11 -19.75
C GLN A 357 -18.11 -23.59 -19.63
N VAL A 358 -18.77 -23.05 -18.59
CA VAL A 358 -18.76 -21.59 -18.31
C VAL A 358 -17.33 -21.12 -18.07
N ALA A 359 -16.58 -21.78 -17.19
CA ALA A 359 -15.18 -21.44 -16.94
C ALA A 359 -14.29 -21.64 -18.18
N ARG A 360 -14.56 -22.66 -19.00
CA ARG A 360 -13.82 -22.88 -20.25
C ARG A 360 -14.10 -21.81 -21.29
N ALA A 361 -15.36 -21.42 -21.47
CA ALA A 361 -15.74 -20.33 -22.36
C ALA A 361 -15.06 -19.02 -21.93
N LEU A 362 -15.05 -18.69 -20.63
CA LEU A 362 -14.31 -17.54 -20.10
C LEU A 362 -12.81 -17.59 -20.46
N LEU A 363 -12.16 -18.75 -20.34
CA LEU A 363 -10.73 -18.91 -20.65
C LEU A 363 -10.44 -19.00 -22.17
N GLU A 364 -11.38 -19.45 -22.99
CA GLU A 364 -11.28 -19.43 -24.46
C GLU A 364 -11.70 -18.08 -25.07
N LEU A 365 -12.31 -17.19 -24.26
CA LEU A 365 -12.53 -15.77 -24.57
C LEU A 365 -11.32 -14.88 -24.18
N ALA A 366 -10.26 -15.44 -23.59
CA ALA A 366 -9.03 -14.69 -23.33
C ALA A 366 -8.28 -14.36 -24.63
N PRO A 367 -7.71 -13.15 -24.78
CA PRO A 367 -6.91 -12.81 -25.96
C PRO A 367 -5.60 -13.60 -26.04
N GLU A 368 -5.20 -13.95 -27.27
CA GLU A 368 -3.90 -14.56 -27.52
C GLU A 368 -2.80 -13.50 -27.47
N SER A 369 -1.78 -13.70 -26.62
CA SER A 369 -0.62 -12.81 -26.53
C SER A 369 0.36 -13.07 -27.69
N VAL A 370 0.23 -12.32 -28.77
CA VAL A 370 1.07 -12.46 -29.97
C VAL A 370 2.30 -11.56 -29.86
N ILE A 371 3.49 -12.15 -29.93
CA ILE A 371 4.74 -11.38 -30.06
C ILE A 371 4.90 -10.97 -31.52
N GLN A 372 4.90 -9.67 -31.79
CA GLN A 372 5.11 -9.11 -33.12
C GLN A 372 6.23 -8.06 -33.13
N LYS A 373 6.48 -7.48 -34.30
CA LYS A 373 7.38 -6.32 -34.45
C LYS A 373 6.56 -5.07 -34.72
N ASP A 374 6.87 -4.02 -33.99
CA ASP A 374 6.30 -2.69 -34.23
C ASP A 374 6.79 -2.10 -35.58
N LYS A 375 6.30 -0.91 -35.91
CA LYS A 375 6.70 -0.15 -37.12
C LYS A 375 8.17 0.30 -37.15
N TYR A 376 8.91 0.13 -36.05
CA TYR A 376 10.34 0.46 -35.91
C TYR A 376 11.24 -0.79 -35.84
N GLY A 377 10.66 -1.99 -35.76
CA GLY A 377 11.33 -3.27 -35.64
C GLY A 377 11.58 -3.74 -34.19
N SER A 378 11.12 -3.01 -33.19
CA SER A 378 11.11 -3.40 -31.78
C SER A 378 10.14 -4.56 -31.55
N THR A 379 10.43 -5.41 -30.56
CA THR A 379 9.55 -6.54 -30.21
C THR A 379 8.48 -6.08 -29.23
N GLU A 380 7.22 -6.13 -29.65
CA GLU A 380 6.04 -5.81 -28.82
C GLU A 380 5.18 -7.06 -28.60
N THR A 381 4.37 -7.06 -27.53
CA THR A 381 3.35 -8.09 -27.28
C THR A 381 1.98 -7.45 -27.49
N VAL A 382 1.21 -7.98 -28.44
CA VAL A 382 -0.13 -7.51 -28.76
C VAL A 382 -1.14 -8.58 -28.39
N TYR A 383 -2.16 -8.18 -27.64
CA TYR A 383 -3.28 -9.03 -27.28
C TYR A 383 -4.27 -9.07 -28.43
N LYS A 384 -4.53 -10.26 -28.96
CA LYS A 384 -5.49 -10.48 -30.05
C LYS A 384 -6.77 -11.10 -29.47
N GLU A 385 -7.80 -10.29 -29.34
CA GLU A 385 -9.14 -10.74 -28.90
C GLU A 385 -9.71 -11.84 -29.83
N PRO A 386 -10.36 -12.88 -29.28
CA PRO A 386 -11.05 -13.89 -30.06
C PRO A 386 -12.43 -13.41 -30.52
N ASP A 387 -12.98 -14.06 -31.55
CA ASP A 387 -14.37 -13.84 -31.95
C ASP A 387 -15.31 -14.48 -30.91
N LYS A 388 -16.04 -13.64 -30.17
CA LYS A 388 -16.94 -14.07 -29.08
C LYS A 388 -18.08 -14.95 -29.59
N ASP A 389 -18.63 -14.69 -30.77
CA ASP A 389 -19.70 -15.50 -31.34
C ASP A 389 -19.15 -16.85 -31.83
N GLU A 390 -17.95 -16.86 -32.43
CA GLU A 390 -17.27 -18.12 -32.81
C GLU A 390 -16.93 -18.97 -31.58
N VAL A 391 -16.48 -18.38 -30.47
CA VAL A 391 -16.23 -19.10 -29.21
C VAL A 391 -17.53 -19.62 -28.60
N LEU A 392 -18.55 -18.78 -28.40
CA LEU A 392 -19.80 -19.19 -27.75
C LEU A 392 -20.63 -20.17 -28.59
N SER A 393 -20.50 -20.17 -29.93
CA SER A 393 -21.15 -21.15 -30.81
C SER A 393 -20.78 -22.62 -30.54
N LYS A 394 -19.69 -22.86 -29.79
CA LYS A 394 -19.19 -24.19 -29.43
C LYS A 394 -19.89 -24.79 -28.19
N TYR A 395 -20.71 -24.01 -27.49
CA TYR A 395 -21.27 -24.33 -26.17
C TYR A 395 -22.83 -24.34 -26.15
N PRO A 396 -23.46 -25.01 -25.16
CA PRO A 396 -24.91 -24.92 -24.97
C PRO A 396 -25.39 -23.51 -24.67
N LYS A 397 -26.64 -23.18 -25.03
CA LYS A 397 -27.23 -21.82 -24.84
C LYS A 397 -27.10 -21.29 -23.41
N THR A 398 -27.24 -22.17 -22.41
CA THR A 398 -27.09 -21.87 -20.98
C THR A 398 -25.70 -21.34 -20.62
N VAL A 399 -24.64 -21.75 -21.33
CA VAL A 399 -23.30 -21.18 -21.17
C VAL A 399 -23.29 -19.73 -21.65
N SER A 400 -23.83 -19.45 -22.84
CA SER A 400 -23.92 -18.08 -23.36
C SER A 400 -24.74 -17.14 -22.47
N GLU A 401 -25.81 -17.66 -21.84
CA GLU A 401 -26.65 -16.91 -20.89
C GLU A 401 -25.91 -16.59 -19.58
N GLU A 402 -25.14 -17.54 -19.01
CA GLU A 402 -24.26 -17.26 -17.87
C GLU A 402 -23.16 -16.25 -18.22
N ILE A 403 -22.55 -16.37 -19.41
CA ILE A 403 -21.52 -15.44 -19.88
C ILE A 403 -22.09 -14.02 -20.06
N GLU A 404 -23.33 -13.87 -20.54
CA GLU A 404 -23.99 -12.56 -20.65
C GLU A 404 -24.23 -11.91 -19.27
N LEU A 405 -24.63 -12.68 -18.26
CA LEU A 405 -24.77 -12.18 -16.89
C LEU A 405 -23.42 -11.80 -16.26
N ILE A 406 -22.38 -12.61 -16.48
CA ILE A 406 -21.00 -12.38 -16.03
C ILE A 406 -20.37 -11.15 -16.72
N ASP A 407 -20.70 -10.89 -17.99
CA ASP A 407 -20.25 -9.69 -18.71
C ASP A 407 -20.96 -8.42 -18.24
N ASN A 408 -22.27 -8.49 -18.03
CA ASN A 408 -23.08 -7.33 -17.61
C ASN A 408 -22.86 -6.95 -16.13
N ALA A 409 -22.56 -7.92 -15.26
CA ALA A 409 -22.19 -7.72 -13.86
C ALA A 409 -23.19 -6.90 -13.00
N GLN A 410 -24.50 -6.99 -13.29
CA GLN A 410 -25.55 -6.12 -12.71
C GLN A 410 -26.06 -6.54 -11.31
N GLY A 411 -25.24 -7.22 -10.51
CA GLY A 411 -25.63 -7.66 -9.16
C GLY A 411 -26.44 -8.97 -9.14
N LEU A 412 -27.38 -9.08 -8.21
CA LEU A 412 -28.13 -10.32 -7.94
C LEU A 412 -29.10 -10.71 -9.06
N ALA A 413 -28.84 -11.84 -9.73
CA ALA A 413 -29.74 -12.43 -10.72
C ALA A 413 -29.84 -13.97 -10.55
N THR A 414 -30.91 -14.57 -11.07
CA THR A 414 -31.09 -16.04 -11.05
C THR A 414 -30.19 -16.71 -12.09
N SER A 415 -29.41 -17.71 -11.67
CA SER A 415 -28.49 -18.45 -12.54
C SER A 415 -29.23 -19.40 -13.50
N PRO A 416 -29.01 -19.29 -14.83
CA PRO A 416 -29.47 -20.26 -15.82
C PRO A 416 -28.99 -21.70 -15.54
N LEU A 417 -27.75 -21.89 -15.09
CA LEU A 417 -27.22 -23.21 -14.73
C LEU A 417 -27.96 -23.80 -13.52
N PHE A 418 -28.07 -23.04 -12.44
CA PHE A 418 -28.58 -23.51 -11.16
C PHE A 418 -30.10 -23.30 -11.00
N THR A 419 -30.85 -23.47 -12.09
CA THR A 419 -32.32 -23.57 -12.11
C THR A 419 -32.74 -25.00 -12.45
N PHE A 420 -33.64 -25.61 -11.66
CA PHE A 420 -33.98 -27.05 -11.70
C PHE A 420 -35.43 -27.33 -12.14
N GLU A 421 -35.72 -28.56 -12.56
CA GLU A 421 -37.06 -28.97 -13.07
C GLU A 421 -38.21 -28.76 -12.07
N ASP A 422 -37.93 -28.75 -10.77
CA ASP A 422 -38.92 -28.53 -9.70
C ASP A 422 -39.15 -27.04 -9.36
N GLY A 423 -38.47 -26.12 -10.06
CA GLY A 423 -38.54 -24.68 -9.85
C GLY A 423 -37.60 -24.14 -8.77
N ALA A 424 -36.80 -24.98 -8.10
CA ALA A 424 -35.73 -24.50 -7.24
C ALA A 424 -34.68 -23.76 -8.09
N SER A 425 -34.16 -22.63 -7.60
CA SER A 425 -33.09 -21.90 -8.29
C SER A 425 -32.15 -21.12 -7.35
N THR A 426 -30.94 -20.86 -7.81
CA THR A 426 -29.93 -20.05 -7.11
C THR A 426 -29.92 -18.62 -7.65
N LYS A 427 -29.87 -17.62 -6.77
CA LYS A 427 -29.45 -16.25 -7.11
C LYS A 427 -27.94 -16.10 -6.87
N GLU A 428 -27.22 -15.58 -7.85
CA GLU A 428 -25.79 -15.28 -7.80
C GLU A 428 -25.56 -13.76 -7.92
N ASP A 429 -24.54 -13.24 -7.24
CA ASP A 429 -24.15 -11.83 -7.32
C ASP A 429 -23.15 -11.60 -8.46
N TYR A 430 -23.68 -11.28 -9.65
CA TYR A 430 -22.85 -11.06 -10.83
C TYR A 430 -21.98 -9.79 -10.73
N SER A 431 -22.20 -8.87 -9.77
CA SER A 431 -21.32 -7.70 -9.56
C SER A 431 -19.89 -8.10 -9.15
N GLN A 432 -19.75 -9.28 -8.53
CA GLN A 432 -18.47 -9.86 -8.14
C GLN A 432 -17.56 -10.16 -9.34
N TYR A 433 -18.13 -10.31 -10.54
CA TYR A 433 -17.42 -10.70 -11.76
C TYR A 433 -16.89 -9.50 -12.57
N LYS A 434 -17.19 -8.26 -12.17
CA LYS A 434 -16.55 -7.04 -12.69
C LYS A 434 -15.06 -7.04 -12.33
N PRO A 435 -14.13 -7.16 -13.31
CA PRO A 435 -12.69 -7.11 -13.05
C PRO A 435 -12.32 -5.77 -12.41
N ARG A 436 -11.48 -5.86 -11.38
CA ARG A 436 -10.92 -4.78 -10.54
C ARG A 436 -9.49 -5.19 -10.19
N GLY A 437 -8.67 -4.33 -9.59
CA GLY A 437 -7.28 -4.69 -9.35
C GLY A 437 -6.43 -4.73 -10.59
N HIS A 438 -5.32 -5.45 -10.50
CA HIS A 438 -4.46 -5.74 -11.65
C HIS A 438 -5.17 -6.52 -12.75
N TYR A 439 -6.34 -7.12 -12.50
CA TYR A 439 -7.15 -7.80 -13.50
C TYR A 439 -7.81 -6.86 -14.54
N THR A 440 -7.71 -5.52 -14.39
CA THR A 440 -8.02 -4.57 -15.46
C THR A 440 -6.90 -4.45 -16.51
N LYS A 441 -5.65 -4.82 -16.17
CA LYS A 441 -4.45 -4.51 -16.97
C LYS A 441 -4.39 -5.23 -18.33
N ASN A 442 -5.01 -6.41 -18.47
CA ASN A 442 -5.18 -7.08 -19.76
C ASN A 442 -6.30 -8.15 -19.74
N GLY A 443 -6.75 -8.56 -20.93
CA GLY A 443 -7.83 -9.53 -21.10
C GLY A 443 -7.53 -10.95 -20.58
N ILE A 444 -6.26 -11.37 -20.48
CA ILE A 444 -5.90 -12.70 -19.95
C ILE A 444 -6.14 -12.73 -18.44
N LEU A 445 -5.72 -11.70 -17.72
CA LEU A 445 -6.00 -11.54 -16.30
C LEU A 445 -7.51 -11.37 -16.04
N SER A 446 -8.23 -10.58 -16.85
CA SER A 446 -9.69 -10.44 -16.77
C SER A 446 -10.43 -11.78 -16.94
N ALA A 447 -10.05 -12.59 -17.93
CA ALA A 447 -10.60 -13.93 -18.15
C ALA A 447 -10.27 -14.88 -16.98
N TYR A 448 -9.04 -14.84 -16.46
CA TYR A 448 -8.63 -15.62 -15.29
C TYR A 448 -9.44 -15.26 -14.04
N PHE A 449 -9.59 -13.96 -13.76
CA PHE A 449 -10.38 -13.42 -12.68
C PHE A 449 -11.80 -13.99 -12.72
N ARG A 450 -12.49 -13.86 -13.85
CA ARG A 450 -13.87 -14.34 -14.01
C ARG A 450 -13.98 -15.86 -13.86
N ALA A 451 -13.06 -16.64 -14.42
CA ALA A 451 -13.07 -18.10 -14.32
C ALA A 451 -12.77 -18.60 -12.89
N MET A 452 -11.89 -17.92 -12.16
CA MET A 452 -11.60 -18.21 -10.76
C MET A 452 -12.71 -17.73 -9.81
N MET A 453 -13.30 -16.55 -10.05
CA MET A 453 -14.48 -16.06 -9.31
C MET A 453 -15.66 -17.01 -9.48
N TRP A 454 -15.92 -17.52 -10.69
CA TRP A 454 -16.93 -18.55 -10.93
C TRP A 454 -16.72 -19.78 -10.03
N PHE A 455 -15.51 -20.34 -10.01
CA PHE A 455 -15.17 -21.50 -9.15
C PHE A 455 -15.00 -21.18 -7.65
N GLY A 456 -14.94 -19.89 -7.29
CA GLY A 456 -14.83 -19.37 -5.93
C GLY A 456 -16.17 -18.90 -5.34
N HIS A 457 -17.17 -18.61 -6.18
CA HIS A 457 -18.52 -18.17 -5.78
C HIS A 457 -19.57 -19.28 -5.88
N ALA A 458 -19.59 -20.05 -6.97
CA ALA A 458 -20.58 -21.10 -7.21
C ALA A 458 -20.61 -22.13 -6.07
N HIS A 459 -21.70 -22.11 -5.29
CA HIS A 459 -21.72 -22.68 -3.95
C HIS A 459 -22.58 -23.94 -3.87
N PHE A 460 -21.94 -25.11 -3.85
CA PHE A 460 -22.64 -26.37 -3.63
C PHE A 460 -22.94 -26.55 -2.13
N LEU A 461 -24.12 -26.07 -1.72
CA LEU A 461 -24.62 -26.16 -0.35
C LEU A 461 -24.69 -27.61 0.14
N ILE A 462 -24.35 -27.80 1.42
CA ILE A 462 -24.45 -29.05 2.17
C ILE A 462 -25.21 -28.72 3.45
N ALA A 463 -26.46 -29.18 3.61
CA ALA A 463 -27.35 -28.80 4.73
C ALA A 463 -28.04 -30.02 5.38
N ASP A 464 -27.88 -30.21 6.70
CA ASP A 464 -28.50 -31.33 7.46
C ASP A 464 -30.03 -31.22 7.53
N LYS A 465 -30.53 -29.99 7.64
CA LYS A 465 -31.93 -29.58 7.44
C LYS A 465 -31.91 -28.15 6.91
N GLY A 466 -32.67 -27.87 5.85
CA GLY A 466 -32.88 -26.49 5.42
C GLY A 466 -33.76 -25.75 6.44
N PRO A 467 -33.45 -24.49 6.79
CA PRO A 467 -34.49 -23.59 7.27
C PRO A 467 -35.42 -23.23 6.11
N GLU A 468 -36.59 -22.69 6.43
CA GLU A 468 -37.35 -21.92 5.44
C GLU A 468 -36.50 -20.69 5.06
N VAL A 469 -36.21 -20.52 3.76
CA VAL A 469 -35.72 -19.24 3.25
C VAL A 469 -36.92 -18.31 3.24
N LEU A 470 -36.83 -17.22 3.99
CA LEU A 470 -37.84 -16.17 3.97
C LEU A 470 -37.34 -15.04 3.07
N GLU A 471 -38.18 -14.58 2.14
CA GLU A 471 -37.94 -13.32 1.43
C GLU A 471 -38.16 -12.13 2.39
N GLN A 472 -37.75 -10.92 1.99
CA GLN A 472 -37.86 -9.71 2.84
C GLN A 472 -39.30 -9.37 3.27
N ASP A 473 -40.32 -9.89 2.57
CA ASP A 473 -41.74 -9.71 2.92
C ASP A 473 -42.29 -10.80 3.88
N GLY A 474 -41.48 -11.81 4.22
CA GLY A 474 -41.85 -12.95 5.05
C GLY A 474 -42.53 -14.11 4.31
N THR A 475 -42.58 -14.09 2.96
CA THR A 475 -42.97 -15.25 2.16
C THR A 475 -41.83 -16.26 2.05
N ALA A 476 -42.14 -17.51 1.67
CA ALA A 476 -41.12 -18.53 1.47
C ALA A 476 -40.40 -18.34 0.12
N GLY A 477 -39.15 -17.87 0.16
CA GLY A 477 -38.24 -17.93 -0.97
C GLY A 477 -37.93 -19.38 -1.35
N SER A 478 -37.42 -19.60 -2.57
CA SER A 478 -37.26 -20.94 -3.15
C SER A 478 -36.65 -21.96 -2.18
N ASP A 479 -37.32 -23.11 -2.02
CA ASP A 479 -36.99 -24.09 -0.97
C ASP A 479 -35.52 -24.52 -0.99
N SER A 480 -34.74 -23.95 -0.07
CA SER A 480 -33.32 -24.24 0.10
C SER A 480 -33.06 -25.73 0.35
N TYR A 481 -34.01 -26.47 0.91
CA TYR A 481 -33.86 -27.90 1.12
C TYR A 481 -33.90 -28.67 -0.20
N SER A 482 -34.86 -28.37 -1.07
CA SER A 482 -34.93 -28.94 -2.43
C SER A 482 -33.75 -28.49 -3.30
N LEU A 483 -33.36 -27.21 -3.26
CA LEU A 483 -32.17 -26.70 -3.95
C LEU A 483 -30.89 -27.46 -3.52
N THR A 484 -30.64 -27.61 -2.23
CA THR A 484 -29.49 -28.36 -1.68
C THR A 484 -29.51 -29.81 -2.14
N LEU A 485 -30.67 -30.48 -2.11
CA LEU A 485 -30.83 -31.87 -2.55
C LEU A 485 -30.60 -32.07 -4.06
N ASN A 486 -30.82 -31.04 -4.87
CA ASN A 486 -30.60 -31.09 -6.31
C ASN A 486 -29.15 -30.73 -6.68
N MET A 487 -28.47 -29.89 -5.88
CA MET A 487 -27.05 -29.52 -6.06
C MET A 487 -26.04 -30.56 -5.54
N GLU A 488 -26.31 -31.22 -4.41
CA GLU A 488 -25.39 -32.21 -3.79
C GLU A 488 -24.96 -33.34 -4.75
N PRO A 489 -25.85 -33.97 -5.57
CA PRO A 489 -25.44 -34.95 -6.57
C PRO A 489 -24.40 -34.45 -7.58
N ILE A 490 -24.36 -33.14 -7.87
CA ILE A 490 -23.40 -32.53 -8.81
C ILE A 490 -22.01 -32.48 -8.16
N ALA A 491 -21.92 -31.95 -6.93
CA ALA A 491 -20.67 -31.89 -6.17
C ALA A 491 -20.10 -33.30 -5.87
N LEU A 492 -20.99 -34.26 -5.56
CA LEU A 492 -20.59 -35.65 -5.34
C LEU A 492 -20.15 -36.35 -6.63
N LEU A 493 -20.72 -36.02 -7.80
CA LEU A 493 -20.25 -36.56 -9.10
C LEU A 493 -18.84 -36.07 -9.43
N ILE A 494 -18.58 -34.78 -9.22
CA ILE A 494 -17.24 -34.19 -9.39
C ILE A 494 -16.25 -34.84 -8.40
N THR A 495 -16.66 -35.03 -7.14
CA THR A 495 -15.85 -35.71 -6.11
C THR A 495 -15.64 -37.21 -6.42
N GLU A 496 -16.58 -37.87 -7.08
CA GLU A 496 -16.47 -39.26 -7.54
C GLU A 496 -15.47 -39.41 -8.69
N LEU A 497 -15.38 -38.43 -9.60
CA LEU A 497 -14.31 -38.39 -10.61
C LEU A 497 -12.93 -38.26 -9.93
N VAL A 498 -12.75 -37.32 -9.01
CA VAL A 498 -11.49 -37.12 -8.25
C VAL A 498 -11.17 -38.29 -7.29
N LYS A 499 -12.18 -39.09 -6.91
CA LYS A 499 -11.97 -40.36 -6.18
C LYS A 499 -11.37 -41.45 -7.06
N ASN A 500 -11.71 -41.45 -8.35
CA ASN A 500 -11.36 -42.51 -9.30
C ASN A 500 -10.16 -42.14 -10.20
N ASP A 501 -9.83 -40.85 -10.35
CA ASP A 501 -8.64 -40.34 -11.04
C ASP A 501 -7.77 -39.48 -10.09
N GLU A 502 -6.54 -39.94 -9.85
CA GLU A 502 -5.56 -39.26 -9.00
C GLU A 502 -4.87 -38.07 -9.72
N ASP A 503 -4.90 -38.00 -11.05
CA ASP A 503 -4.33 -36.87 -11.80
C ASP A 503 -5.21 -35.62 -11.70
N LEU A 504 -6.55 -35.76 -11.72
CA LEU A 504 -7.46 -34.65 -11.42
C LEU A 504 -7.17 -34.02 -10.05
N TYR A 505 -6.91 -34.83 -9.03
CA TYR A 505 -6.51 -34.32 -7.71
C TYR A 505 -5.18 -33.57 -7.76
N LYS A 506 -4.20 -34.06 -8.53
CA LYS A 506 -2.87 -33.43 -8.68
C LYS A 506 -2.93 -32.12 -9.45
N LYS A 507 -3.66 -32.05 -10.56
CA LYS A 507 -3.89 -30.81 -11.32
C LYS A 507 -4.56 -29.76 -10.45
N TRP A 508 -5.59 -30.16 -9.69
CA TRP A 508 -6.27 -29.26 -8.75
C TRP A 508 -5.35 -28.77 -7.62
N ALA A 509 -4.62 -29.68 -6.96
CA ALA A 509 -3.69 -29.33 -5.89
C ALA A 509 -2.56 -28.40 -6.37
N ALA A 510 -2.08 -28.57 -7.62
CA ALA A 510 -1.08 -27.70 -8.25
C ALA A 510 -1.55 -26.26 -8.53
N LEU A 511 -2.82 -25.94 -8.29
CA LEU A 511 -3.39 -24.59 -8.22
C LEU A 511 -3.80 -24.24 -6.78
N PHE A 512 -4.50 -25.14 -6.10
CA PHE A 512 -5.11 -24.87 -4.80
C PHE A 512 -4.09 -24.71 -3.67
N ASP A 513 -3.01 -25.49 -3.67
CA ASP A 513 -1.99 -25.50 -2.61
C ASP A 513 -1.10 -24.24 -2.62
N PRO A 514 -0.56 -23.76 -3.75
CA PRO A 514 0.18 -22.49 -3.80
C PRO A 514 -0.59 -21.30 -3.22
N ILE A 515 -1.87 -21.16 -3.60
CA ILE A 515 -2.75 -20.09 -3.08
C ILE A 515 -3.01 -20.28 -1.57
N THR A 516 -2.99 -21.52 -1.09
CA THR A 516 -3.13 -21.84 0.35
C THR A 516 -1.93 -21.35 1.16
N ASP A 517 -0.71 -21.55 0.65
CA ASP A 517 0.52 -21.20 1.36
C ASP A 517 0.86 -19.70 1.25
N LEU A 518 0.46 -19.04 0.16
CA LEU A 518 0.63 -17.59 -0.03
C LEU A 518 -0.31 -16.77 0.86
N ILE A 519 -1.59 -17.13 0.88
CA ILE A 519 -2.66 -16.29 1.45
C ILE A 519 -3.24 -16.95 2.71
N GLY A 520 -3.91 -18.10 2.55
CA GLY A 520 -4.51 -18.83 3.66
C GLY A 520 -5.39 -20.01 3.25
N LEU A 521 -5.91 -20.71 4.25
CA LEU A 521 -6.87 -21.81 4.07
C LEU A 521 -8.15 -21.32 3.35
N SER A 522 -8.72 -22.16 2.48
CA SER A 522 -10.09 -21.95 1.98
C SER A 522 -11.06 -21.92 3.16
N ASP A 523 -11.92 -20.91 3.25
CA ASP A 523 -12.93 -20.86 4.30
C ASP A 523 -14.02 -21.92 4.05
N ASP A 524 -14.48 -22.04 2.80
CA ASP A 524 -15.35 -23.13 2.33
C ASP A 524 -14.63 -24.49 2.26
N LEU A 525 -15.38 -25.59 2.12
CA LEU A 525 -14.83 -26.94 2.01
C LEU A 525 -14.24 -27.22 0.63
N SER A 526 -13.15 -27.99 0.61
CA SER A 526 -12.43 -28.41 -0.60
C SER A 526 -12.41 -29.93 -0.75
N PHE A 527 -11.74 -30.45 -1.79
CA PHE A 527 -11.49 -31.91 -1.88
C PHE A 527 -10.68 -32.45 -0.69
N LYS A 528 -9.89 -31.63 0.02
CA LYS A 528 -9.15 -32.08 1.22
C LYS A 528 -10.09 -32.53 2.34
N GLU A 529 -11.23 -31.85 2.52
CA GLU A 529 -12.24 -32.16 3.53
C GLU A 529 -13.31 -33.15 3.03
N VAL A 530 -13.80 -32.98 1.80
CA VAL A 530 -14.96 -33.72 1.27
C VAL A 530 -14.57 -35.14 0.82
N LEU A 531 -13.44 -35.29 0.12
CA LEU A 531 -13.02 -36.57 -0.48
C LEU A 531 -12.79 -37.71 0.54
N PRO A 532 -12.22 -37.46 1.75
CA PRO A 532 -12.12 -38.50 2.78
C PRO A 532 -13.48 -38.98 3.31
N ILE A 533 -14.46 -38.08 3.47
CA ILE A 533 -15.82 -38.48 3.88
C ILE A 533 -16.48 -39.26 2.75
N TRP A 534 -16.42 -38.78 1.51
CA TRP A 534 -17.00 -39.47 0.36
C TRP A 534 -16.45 -40.91 0.21
N LYS A 535 -15.13 -41.07 0.31
CA LYS A 535 -14.46 -42.39 0.29
C LYS A 535 -14.95 -43.34 1.41
N SER A 536 -15.45 -42.82 2.54
CA SER A 536 -15.97 -43.65 3.64
C SER A 536 -17.32 -44.33 3.36
N TYR A 537 -18.11 -43.84 2.40
CA TYR A 537 -19.39 -44.45 2.02
C TYR A 537 -19.23 -45.69 1.12
N ASN A 538 -18.05 -45.89 0.51
CA ASN A 538 -17.73 -47.06 -0.33
C ASN A 538 -18.76 -47.33 -1.44
N VAL A 539 -19.25 -46.26 -2.08
CA VAL A 539 -20.26 -46.30 -3.13
C VAL A 539 -19.73 -47.04 -4.36
N LYS A 540 -20.53 -47.97 -4.88
CA LYS A 540 -20.23 -48.80 -6.06
C LYS A 540 -21.06 -48.48 -7.30
N ASP A 541 -22.15 -47.76 -7.09
CA ASP A 541 -23.20 -47.44 -8.05
C ASP A 541 -23.63 -46.01 -7.71
N PHE A 542 -23.03 -45.04 -8.41
CA PHE A 542 -23.18 -43.62 -8.08
C PHE A 542 -24.61 -43.15 -8.36
N GLU A 543 -25.12 -43.39 -9.57
CA GLU A 543 -26.47 -43.03 -10.00
C GLU A 543 -27.52 -43.48 -8.99
N LYS A 544 -27.51 -44.76 -8.61
CA LYS A 544 -28.49 -45.31 -7.66
C LYS A 544 -28.33 -44.75 -6.26
N TRP A 545 -27.09 -44.54 -5.80
CA TRP A 545 -26.84 -44.02 -4.46
C TRP A 545 -27.28 -42.56 -4.34
N ALA A 546 -26.88 -41.71 -5.29
CA ALA A 546 -27.20 -40.27 -5.31
C ALA A 546 -28.66 -39.97 -5.68
N SER A 547 -29.38 -40.93 -6.26
CA SER A 547 -30.82 -40.81 -6.52
C SER A 547 -31.70 -40.99 -5.29
N ASP A 548 -31.19 -41.52 -4.18
CA ASP A 548 -31.93 -41.70 -2.93
C ASP A 548 -31.71 -40.49 -2.00
N LYS A 549 -32.77 -39.71 -1.76
CA LYS A 549 -32.72 -38.54 -0.87
C LYS A 549 -32.24 -38.89 0.55
N ASN A 550 -32.45 -40.11 1.04
CA ASN A 550 -31.97 -40.54 2.36
C ASN A 550 -30.43 -40.69 2.40
N ASN A 551 -29.81 -41.10 1.29
CA ASN A 551 -28.35 -41.20 1.18
C ASN A 551 -27.69 -39.81 1.16
N LEU A 552 -28.25 -38.87 0.41
CA LEU A 552 -27.81 -37.47 0.39
C LEU A 552 -27.87 -36.86 1.79
N LEU A 553 -29.02 -36.96 2.48
CA LEU A 553 -29.19 -36.47 3.86
C LEU A 553 -28.21 -37.15 4.84
N ALA A 554 -27.95 -38.45 4.69
CA ALA A 554 -26.99 -39.15 5.52
C ALA A 554 -25.55 -38.67 5.30
N PHE A 555 -25.20 -38.23 4.08
CA PHE A 555 -23.92 -37.60 3.76
C PHE A 555 -23.83 -36.17 4.30
N MET A 556 -24.83 -35.33 4.03
CA MET A 556 -24.94 -33.96 4.54
C MET A 556 -24.78 -33.92 6.07
N LYS A 557 -25.49 -34.80 6.78
CA LYS A 557 -25.36 -34.98 8.23
C LYS A 557 -23.95 -35.38 8.65
N SER A 558 -23.34 -36.35 7.97
CA SER A 558 -21.97 -36.79 8.23
C SER A 558 -20.94 -35.67 8.02
N ALA A 559 -21.17 -34.76 7.06
CA ALA A 559 -20.34 -33.57 6.88
C ALA A 559 -20.46 -32.62 8.10
N HIS A 560 -21.69 -32.31 8.55
CA HIS A 560 -21.92 -31.47 9.74
C HIS A 560 -21.35 -32.06 11.04
N GLU A 561 -21.32 -33.39 11.17
CA GLU A 561 -20.77 -34.07 12.36
C GLU A 561 -19.22 -34.15 12.38
N LYS A 562 -18.55 -33.91 11.24
CA LYS A 562 -17.10 -34.22 11.08
C LYS A 562 -16.26 -33.08 10.49
N LEU A 563 -16.85 -32.14 9.77
CA LEU A 563 -16.17 -31.04 9.09
C LEU A 563 -16.43 -29.70 9.79
N ARG A 564 -15.53 -28.75 9.57
CA ARG A 564 -15.71 -27.35 9.98
C ARG A 564 -16.73 -26.66 9.06
N PRO A 565 -17.68 -25.86 9.57
CA PRO A 565 -18.35 -24.86 8.74
C PRO A 565 -17.35 -23.73 8.37
N PRO A 566 -17.63 -22.93 7.32
CA PRO A 566 -16.89 -21.70 7.08
C PRO A 566 -17.10 -20.70 8.23
N ALA A 567 -16.09 -19.89 8.51
CA ALA A 567 -16.11 -18.89 9.58
C ALA A 567 -16.78 -17.57 9.14
N ILE A 568 -16.59 -17.18 7.88
CA ILE A 568 -17.03 -15.91 7.29
C ILE A 568 -18.18 -16.18 6.31
N ALA A 569 -19.38 -15.63 6.57
CA ALA A 569 -20.46 -15.67 5.59
C ALA A 569 -20.05 -14.85 4.35
N GLY A 570 -20.26 -15.38 3.14
CA GLY A 570 -20.03 -14.69 1.87
C GLY A 570 -21.35 -14.53 1.12
N SER A 571 -21.39 -14.90 -0.17
CA SER A 571 -22.65 -15.16 -0.90
C SER A 571 -23.57 -16.18 -0.18
N SER A 572 -23.00 -16.99 0.71
CA SER A 572 -23.73 -17.83 1.67
C SER A 572 -24.60 -17.08 2.69
N ALA A 573 -24.52 -15.75 2.81
CA ALA A 573 -25.40 -14.94 3.66
C ALA A 573 -26.85 -14.86 3.14
N PHE A 574 -27.04 -14.92 1.81
CA PHE A 574 -28.36 -14.95 1.17
C PHE A 574 -29.14 -16.25 1.42
N TYR A 575 -28.51 -17.24 2.06
CA TYR A 575 -29.06 -18.56 2.36
C TYR A 575 -28.97 -18.79 3.88
N THR A 576 -30.06 -18.51 4.61
CA THR A 576 -30.05 -18.46 6.08
C THR A 576 -29.79 -19.81 6.78
N ALA A 577 -29.64 -19.75 8.11
CA ALA A 577 -28.68 -20.57 8.87
C ALA A 577 -28.83 -22.11 8.86
N SER A 578 -27.68 -22.79 8.90
CA SER A 578 -27.57 -24.25 9.06
C SER A 578 -27.87 -24.78 10.47
N LYS A 579 -27.85 -23.90 11.50
CA LYS A 579 -28.33 -24.09 12.88
C LYS A 579 -28.10 -22.82 13.72
N GLY A 580 -28.85 -22.70 14.82
CA GLY A 580 -28.60 -21.78 15.94
C GLY A 580 -29.84 -21.02 16.42
N THR A 581 -29.80 -20.50 17.65
CA THR A 581 -30.52 -19.27 18.02
C THR A 581 -29.89 -18.05 17.33
N ASP A 582 -30.49 -16.85 17.40
CA ASP A 582 -29.94 -15.66 16.73
C ASP A 582 -28.48 -15.33 17.11
N GLU A 583 -28.07 -15.56 18.38
CA GLU A 583 -26.69 -15.39 18.83
C GLU A 583 -25.75 -16.58 18.45
N GLU A 584 -26.28 -17.64 17.85
CA GLU A 584 -25.55 -18.87 17.49
C GLU A 584 -25.55 -19.21 15.98
N LYS A 585 -26.23 -18.40 15.14
CA LYS A 585 -26.38 -18.63 13.69
C LYS A 585 -25.02 -18.83 13.02
N LYS A 586 -24.79 -20.01 12.44
CA LYS A 586 -23.58 -20.33 11.66
C LYS A 586 -23.83 -20.16 10.16
N PRO A 587 -22.82 -19.74 9.38
CA PRO A 587 -22.88 -19.82 7.91
C PRO A 587 -23.27 -21.24 7.45
N PRO A 588 -24.03 -21.39 6.35
CA PRO A 588 -24.26 -22.70 5.78
C PRO A 588 -22.95 -23.31 5.28
N MET A 589 -22.83 -24.63 5.45
CA MET A 589 -21.69 -25.40 4.95
C MET A 589 -21.88 -25.65 3.45
N GLY A 590 -20.78 -25.70 2.70
CA GLY A 590 -20.81 -26.07 1.29
C GLY A 590 -19.42 -26.34 0.76
N TRP A 591 -19.38 -26.90 -0.45
CA TRP A 591 -18.18 -27.18 -1.22
C TRP A 591 -18.03 -26.18 -2.36
N ARG A 592 -16.79 -25.75 -2.63
CA ARG A 592 -16.40 -24.90 -3.77
C ARG A 592 -15.11 -25.45 -4.38
N LEU A 593 -14.94 -25.35 -5.70
CA LEU A 593 -13.75 -25.90 -6.36
C LEU A 593 -12.48 -25.10 -5.99
N PHE A 594 -12.60 -23.77 -5.93
CA PHE A 594 -11.55 -22.85 -5.48
C PHE A 594 -12.11 -21.84 -4.46
N GLY A 595 -12.65 -22.35 -3.35
CA GLY A 595 -13.24 -21.53 -2.28
C GLY A 595 -12.33 -20.39 -1.80
N GLN A 596 -12.96 -19.24 -1.52
CA GLN A 596 -12.28 -18.01 -1.10
C GLN A 596 -11.56 -18.22 0.23
N ARG A 597 -10.44 -17.50 0.42
CA ARG A 597 -9.53 -17.72 1.54
C ARG A 597 -10.00 -16.99 2.79
N PHE A 598 -9.90 -17.68 3.92
CA PHE A 598 -10.07 -17.08 5.23
C PHE A 598 -8.96 -16.05 5.45
N ILE A 599 -9.34 -14.80 5.71
CA ILE A 599 -8.45 -13.72 6.13
C ILE A 599 -8.95 -13.12 7.45
N PHE A 600 -7.99 -12.80 8.32
CA PHE A 600 -8.26 -12.50 9.72
C PHE A 600 -9.03 -11.17 9.91
N ASP A 601 -8.72 -10.15 9.11
CA ASP A 601 -9.37 -8.84 9.17
C ASP A 601 -10.83 -8.89 8.69
N SER A 602 -11.14 -9.56 7.57
CA SER A 602 -12.56 -9.81 7.21
C SER A 602 -13.28 -10.70 8.23
N TYR A 603 -12.56 -11.56 8.97
CA TYR A 603 -13.14 -12.27 10.11
C TYR A 603 -13.45 -11.32 11.28
N VAL A 604 -12.55 -10.37 11.61
CA VAL A 604 -12.84 -9.29 12.59
C VAL A 604 -14.10 -8.54 12.19
N HIS A 605 -14.16 -8.00 10.96
CA HIS A 605 -15.36 -7.33 10.44
C HIS A 605 -16.61 -8.19 10.53
N SER A 606 -16.53 -9.49 10.23
CA SER A 606 -17.66 -10.42 10.34
C SER A 606 -18.16 -10.62 11.79
N LEU A 607 -17.33 -10.41 12.80
CA LEU A 607 -17.70 -10.43 14.23
C LEU A 607 -18.28 -9.10 14.71
N VAL A 608 -17.89 -7.98 14.10
CA VAL A 608 -18.28 -6.61 14.50
C VAL A 608 -19.33 -5.96 13.59
N SER A 609 -20.03 -6.77 12.80
CA SER A 609 -21.17 -6.39 11.95
C SER A 609 -22.37 -7.31 12.18
N SER A 610 -23.55 -6.88 11.73
CA SER A 610 -24.74 -7.72 11.65
C SER A 610 -24.47 -8.97 10.77
N PRO A 611 -24.98 -10.15 11.12
CA PRO A 611 -25.88 -10.43 12.25
C PRO A 611 -25.17 -10.65 13.60
N ARG A 612 -23.85 -10.81 13.64
CA ARG A 612 -23.12 -11.20 14.88
C ARG A 612 -23.07 -10.07 15.92
N LEU A 613 -22.97 -8.82 15.45
CA LEU A 613 -23.21 -7.61 16.22
C LEU A 613 -24.45 -6.89 15.67
N TYR A 614 -25.61 -7.46 15.97
CA TYR A 614 -26.92 -7.00 15.48
C TYR A 614 -27.12 -5.48 15.66
N GLY A 615 -27.51 -4.82 14.57
CA GLY A 615 -27.72 -3.38 14.48
C GLY A 615 -26.52 -2.57 13.99
N ARG A 616 -25.31 -3.16 13.93
CA ARG A 616 -24.14 -2.52 13.30
C ARG A 616 -24.04 -2.95 11.84
N ALA A 617 -24.60 -2.13 10.94
CA ALA A 617 -24.51 -2.34 9.49
C ALA A 617 -23.13 -1.92 8.93
N HIS A 618 -22.55 -0.86 9.49
CA HIS A 618 -21.29 -0.25 9.02
C HIS A 618 -20.09 -0.71 9.86
N VAL A 619 -18.99 -1.07 9.21
CA VAL A 619 -17.68 -1.38 9.83
C VAL A 619 -16.65 -0.31 9.47
N LYS A 620 -15.46 -0.34 10.09
CA LYS A 620 -14.36 0.62 9.83
C LYS A 620 -13.00 -0.08 9.80
N GLY A 621 -12.02 0.50 9.12
CA GLY A 621 -10.59 0.14 9.22
C GLY A 621 -10.06 0.29 10.64
N LEU A 622 -10.61 1.24 11.41
CA LEU A 622 -10.36 1.37 12.85
C LEU A 622 -10.66 0.09 13.65
N ASP A 623 -11.66 -0.72 13.25
CA ASP A 623 -11.96 -2.00 13.89
C ASP A 623 -10.75 -2.96 13.75
N ILE A 624 -10.09 -2.95 12.58
CA ILE A 624 -8.90 -3.75 12.28
C ILE A 624 -7.68 -3.21 13.04
N MET A 625 -7.43 -1.90 13.02
CA MET A 625 -6.29 -1.30 13.72
C MET A 625 -6.38 -1.49 15.24
N LYS A 626 -7.59 -1.46 15.80
CA LYS A 626 -7.85 -1.83 17.20
C LYS A 626 -7.64 -3.34 17.43
N ALA A 627 -8.16 -4.21 16.57
CA ALA A 627 -7.92 -5.66 16.65
C ALA A 627 -6.42 -6.04 16.54
N LEU A 628 -5.60 -5.19 15.91
CA LEU A 628 -4.15 -5.30 15.85
C LEU A 628 -3.42 -4.55 16.99
N GLY A 629 -4.14 -3.89 17.90
CA GLY A 629 -3.63 -3.35 19.16
C GLY A 629 -3.18 -1.87 19.18
N SER A 630 -3.64 -1.07 18.22
CA SER A 630 -3.48 0.40 18.28
C SER A 630 -4.32 0.99 19.42
N ASN A 631 -3.69 1.80 20.29
CA ASN A 631 -4.44 2.53 21.33
C ASN A 631 -5.19 3.73 20.74
N SER A 632 -4.64 4.34 19.70
CA SER A 632 -5.24 5.46 18.96
C SER A 632 -6.57 5.03 18.33
N ALA A 633 -6.65 3.83 17.77
CA ALA A 633 -7.91 3.26 17.30
C ALA A 633 -8.93 3.01 18.43
N ASP A 634 -8.48 2.57 19.62
CA ASP A 634 -9.34 2.40 20.82
C ASP A 634 -9.97 3.74 21.27
N LEU A 635 -9.24 4.85 21.14
CA LEU A 635 -9.77 6.19 21.45
C LEU A 635 -10.70 6.73 20.36
N LEU A 636 -10.46 6.41 19.09
CA LEU A 636 -11.32 6.87 17.99
C LEU A 636 -12.66 6.11 17.91
N LEU A 637 -12.72 4.87 18.39
CA LEU A 637 -13.93 4.04 18.43
C LEU A 637 -14.85 4.32 19.65
N GLN A 638 -14.56 5.31 20.50
CA GLN A 638 -15.35 5.56 21.72
C GLN A 638 -16.84 5.86 21.45
N LYS A 639 -17.18 6.46 20.29
CA LYS A 639 -18.57 6.62 19.87
C LYS A 639 -19.21 5.26 19.53
N ASP A 640 -18.56 4.47 18.66
CA ASP A 640 -19.01 3.12 18.30
C ASP A 640 -19.18 2.21 19.52
N TYR A 641 -18.41 2.40 20.60
CA TYR A 641 -18.58 1.67 21.86
C TYR A 641 -19.79 2.12 22.69
N ALA A 642 -20.20 3.39 22.59
CA ALA A 642 -21.43 3.88 23.22
C ALA A 642 -22.67 3.39 22.45
N ASP A 643 -22.61 3.41 21.12
CA ASP A 643 -23.67 2.94 20.23
C ASP A 643 -23.78 1.39 20.25
N PHE A 644 -22.65 0.67 20.36
CA PHE A 644 -22.58 -0.80 20.35
C PHE A 644 -21.69 -1.37 21.48
N PRO A 645 -22.14 -1.43 22.75
CA PRO A 645 -21.30 -1.83 23.89
C PRO A 645 -20.62 -3.22 23.81
N LYS A 646 -21.18 -4.18 23.06
CA LYS A 646 -20.52 -5.47 22.81
C LYS A 646 -19.23 -5.34 21.98
N LEU A 647 -19.10 -4.29 21.15
CA LEU A 647 -17.99 -4.08 20.22
C LEU A 647 -16.63 -4.08 20.93
N LYS A 648 -16.49 -3.31 22.02
CA LYS A 648 -15.23 -3.24 22.76
C LYS A 648 -14.83 -4.60 23.35
N THR A 649 -15.77 -5.36 23.89
CA THR A 649 -15.48 -6.71 24.43
C THR A 649 -15.00 -7.69 23.36
N ILE A 650 -15.55 -7.59 22.14
CA ILE A 650 -15.10 -8.38 20.99
C ILE A 650 -13.67 -7.97 20.60
N LEU A 651 -13.42 -6.68 20.39
CA LEU A 651 -12.13 -6.18 19.91
C LEU A 651 -11.01 -6.33 20.95
N ASP A 652 -11.24 -6.07 22.24
CA ASP A 652 -10.26 -6.26 23.31
C ASP A 652 -9.84 -7.74 23.47
N ALA A 653 -10.76 -8.68 23.19
CA ALA A 653 -10.45 -10.11 23.21
C ALA A 653 -9.58 -10.53 22.01
N ILE A 654 -9.82 -9.93 20.84
CA ILE A 654 -9.07 -10.18 19.60
C ILE A 654 -7.66 -9.57 19.69
N GLU A 655 -7.54 -8.30 20.11
CA GLU A 655 -6.25 -7.62 20.36
C GLU A 655 -5.33 -8.49 21.21
N LYS A 656 -5.86 -9.01 22.32
CA LYS A 656 -5.11 -9.80 23.28
C LYS A 656 -4.46 -11.02 22.65
N GLU A 657 -5.15 -11.73 21.75
CA GLU A 657 -4.56 -12.89 21.05
C GLU A 657 -3.61 -12.47 19.93
N ALA A 658 -3.98 -11.46 19.12
CA ALA A 658 -3.18 -10.99 17.99
C ALA A 658 -1.83 -10.39 18.42
N VAL A 659 -1.81 -9.61 19.50
CA VAL A 659 -0.59 -8.99 20.06
C VAL A 659 0.26 -9.99 20.84
N SER A 660 -0.34 -10.95 21.56
CA SER A 660 0.44 -11.92 22.37
C SER A 660 0.94 -13.14 21.60
N SER A 661 0.37 -13.44 20.42
CA SER A 661 0.78 -14.57 19.59
C SER A 661 0.41 -14.36 18.11
N PRO A 662 1.03 -13.38 17.39
CA PRO A 662 0.66 -13.06 16.01
C PRO A 662 0.72 -14.27 15.07
N ASP A 663 1.79 -15.05 15.12
CA ASP A 663 1.98 -16.29 14.34
C ASP A 663 0.91 -17.39 14.58
N LYS A 664 0.14 -17.31 15.68
CA LYS A 664 -0.99 -18.23 15.99
C LYS A 664 -2.29 -17.75 15.36
N ILE A 665 -2.46 -16.44 15.18
CA ILE A 665 -3.74 -15.77 14.91
C ILE A 665 -3.81 -15.20 13.50
N LEU A 666 -2.78 -14.44 13.12
CA LEU A 666 -2.59 -13.91 11.78
C LEU A 666 -2.05 -15.02 10.84
N GLY A 667 -1.40 -16.03 11.41
CA GLY A 667 -0.81 -17.16 10.69
C GLY A 667 0.65 -16.94 10.29
N LYS A 668 1.14 -17.77 9.38
CA LYS A 668 2.54 -17.80 8.90
C LYS A 668 2.67 -17.65 7.38
N THR A 669 1.57 -17.30 6.70
CA THR A 669 1.55 -16.98 5.26
C THR A 669 2.09 -15.56 5.03
N TYR A 670 2.33 -15.18 3.76
CA TYR A 670 2.74 -13.81 3.44
C TYR A 670 1.70 -12.80 3.93
N TYR A 671 0.42 -13.09 3.69
CA TYR A 671 -0.69 -12.27 4.16
C TYR A 671 -0.68 -12.08 5.70
N GLY A 672 -0.53 -13.18 6.45
CA GLY A 672 -0.45 -13.13 7.91
C GLY A 672 0.75 -12.34 8.45
N LYS A 673 1.88 -12.34 7.73
CA LYS A 673 3.03 -11.50 8.07
C LYS A 673 2.80 -10.03 7.74
N THR A 674 2.15 -9.69 6.62
CA THR A 674 1.83 -8.29 6.29
C THR A 674 0.77 -7.70 7.22
N LEU A 675 -0.22 -8.48 7.69
CA LEU A 675 -1.11 -8.06 8.79
C LEU A 675 -0.35 -7.73 10.08
N ASN A 676 0.75 -8.42 10.37
CA ASN A 676 1.59 -8.05 11.52
C ASN A 676 2.37 -6.75 11.26
N GLU A 677 2.82 -6.47 10.03
CA GLU A 677 3.45 -5.18 9.66
C GLU A 677 2.49 -4.00 9.82
N ILE A 678 1.24 -4.14 9.35
CA ILE A 678 0.14 -3.18 9.57
C ILE A 678 -0.04 -2.92 11.07
N GLY A 679 -0.11 -4.00 11.87
CA GLY A 679 -0.17 -3.89 13.33
C GLY A 679 1.08 -3.27 13.96
N LEU A 680 2.26 -3.44 13.37
CA LEU A 680 3.51 -2.85 13.85
C LEU A 680 3.60 -1.35 13.53
N GLN A 681 3.06 -0.90 12.40
CA GLN A 681 2.86 0.52 12.10
C GLN A 681 1.82 1.13 13.05
N ALA A 682 0.63 0.53 13.17
CA ALA A 682 -0.47 1.04 13.99
C ALA A 682 -0.17 1.12 15.51
N ARG A 683 0.86 0.40 15.97
CA ARG A 683 1.36 0.41 17.36
C ARG A 683 2.59 1.31 17.58
N PHE A 684 3.20 1.86 16.52
CA PHE A 684 4.29 2.83 16.62
C PHE A 684 3.74 4.25 16.73
N GLU A 685 2.82 4.44 17.67
CA GLU A 685 1.97 5.62 17.85
C GLU A 685 2.59 6.65 18.82
N GLN A 686 1.83 7.68 19.24
CA GLN A 686 2.35 8.70 20.15
C GLN A 686 2.92 8.10 21.45
N GLY A 687 4.05 8.64 21.92
CA GLY A 687 4.76 8.17 23.11
C GLY A 687 5.65 6.95 22.85
N SER A 688 6.03 6.70 21.60
CA SER A 688 6.98 5.63 21.22
C SER A 688 8.42 5.89 21.69
N GLY A 689 8.74 7.11 22.14
CA GLY A 689 10.01 7.43 22.83
C GLY A 689 11.11 8.04 21.96
N PHE A 690 10.76 8.68 20.85
CA PHE A 690 11.65 9.46 19.99
C PHE A 690 11.14 10.91 19.90
N TYR A 691 12.02 11.87 19.59
CA TYR A 691 11.68 13.30 19.71
C TYR A 691 10.41 13.73 18.95
N PHE A 692 10.19 13.18 17.75
CA PHE A 692 9.02 13.44 16.90
C PHE A 692 7.78 12.62 17.28
N THR A 693 7.89 11.54 18.06
CA THR A 693 6.75 10.66 18.39
C THR A 693 5.91 11.15 19.56
N GLU A 694 6.23 12.30 20.15
CA GLU A 694 5.60 12.73 21.41
C GLU A 694 4.34 13.61 21.22
N SER A 695 3.82 13.70 19.98
CA SER A 695 2.62 14.47 19.62
C SER A 695 1.46 13.62 19.05
N PRO A 696 0.21 14.10 19.13
CA PRO A 696 -0.96 13.41 18.55
C PRO A 696 -0.90 13.25 17.03
N ALA A 697 -0.23 14.17 16.33
CA ALA A 697 -0.02 14.09 14.89
C ALA A 697 0.75 12.83 14.48
N TRP A 698 1.67 12.33 15.33
CA TRP A 698 2.35 11.07 15.07
C TRP A 698 1.41 9.86 15.16
N SER A 699 0.42 9.87 16.05
CA SER A 699 -0.65 8.84 16.04
C SER A 699 -1.46 8.87 14.74
N VAL A 700 -1.71 10.05 14.16
CA VAL A 700 -2.35 10.17 12.83
C VAL A 700 -1.44 9.61 11.74
N LYS A 701 -0.13 9.92 11.74
CA LYS A 701 0.84 9.33 10.81
C LYS A 701 0.78 7.81 10.86
N SER A 702 0.89 7.23 12.05
CA SER A 702 0.93 5.77 12.22
C SER A 702 -0.39 5.08 11.86
N LEU A 703 -1.53 5.76 12.01
CA LEU A 703 -2.81 5.29 11.47
C LEU A 703 -2.88 5.42 9.94
N LEU A 704 -2.43 6.52 9.33
CA LEU A 704 -2.33 6.66 7.87
C LEU A 704 -1.43 5.56 7.29
N SER A 705 -0.25 5.33 7.88
CA SER A 705 0.70 4.32 7.45
C SER A 705 0.11 2.91 7.48
N ALA A 706 -0.56 2.56 8.58
CA ALA A 706 -1.18 1.25 8.73
C ALA A 706 -2.41 1.06 7.84
N HIS A 707 -3.25 2.07 7.67
CA HIS A 707 -4.41 2.00 6.78
C HIS A 707 -4.01 1.99 5.30
N GLY A 708 -2.92 2.68 4.92
CA GLY A 708 -2.33 2.61 3.58
C GLY A 708 -1.81 1.20 3.28
N THR A 709 -0.93 0.65 4.11
CA THR A 709 -0.46 -0.74 3.97
C THR A 709 -1.61 -1.77 4.03
N TRP A 710 -2.69 -1.49 4.76
CA TRP A 710 -3.87 -2.36 4.81
C TRP A 710 -4.74 -2.25 3.56
N ALA A 711 -4.96 -1.05 3.03
CA ALA A 711 -5.55 -0.87 1.71
C ALA A 711 -4.72 -1.67 0.69
N GLU A 712 -3.40 -1.47 0.67
CA GLU A 712 -2.45 -2.17 -0.21
C GLU A 712 -2.34 -3.69 -0.04
N LEU A 713 -2.72 -4.25 1.11
CA LEU A 713 -2.83 -5.70 1.33
C LEU A 713 -4.22 -6.25 1.01
N ARG A 714 -5.26 -5.42 1.19
CA ARG A 714 -6.64 -5.73 0.74
C ARG A 714 -6.84 -5.53 -0.75
N HIS A 715 -5.83 -4.94 -1.39
CA HIS A 715 -5.38 -4.86 -2.85
C HIS A 715 -4.35 -7.15 -4.54
N ASP A 716 -3.08 -7.68 -4.61
CA ASP A 716 -2.62 -9.05 -4.84
C ASP A 716 -3.46 -10.17 -4.16
N THR A 717 -4.53 -9.83 -3.44
CA THR A 717 -5.47 -10.79 -2.88
C THR A 717 -6.95 -10.60 -3.25
N ILE A 718 -7.38 -9.63 -4.10
CA ILE A 718 -8.81 -9.38 -4.45
C ILE A 718 -9.57 -10.64 -4.88
N LEU A 719 -8.95 -11.46 -5.75
CA LEU A 719 -9.55 -12.63 -6.38
C LEU A 719 -9.66 -13.81 -5.41
N TYR A 720 -8.68 -13.93 -4.52
CA TYR A 720 -8.49 -15.10 -3.67
C TYR A 720 -9.12 -14.93 -2.29
N THR A 721 -9.15 -13.70 -1.79
CA THR A 721 -9.84 -13.32 -0.55
C THR A 721 -11.23 -12.79 -0.87
N LYS A 722 -11.92 -12.26 0.15
CA LYS A 722 -13.13 -11.48 -0.04
C LYS A 722 -12.75 -9.98 -0.22
N GLN A 723 -12.20 -9.64 -1.41
CA GLN A 723 -12.07 -8.30 -2.11
C GLN A 723 -11.27 -7.12 -1.42
N SER A 724 -10.62 -6.10 -2.07
CA SER A 724 -10.48 -5.58 -3.50
C SER A 724 -9.27 -4.55 -3.79
N PHE A 725 -8.83 -4.20 -5.05
CA PHE A 725 -7.47 -3.65 -5.56
C PHE A 725 -7.47 -2.63 -6.80
N ALA A 726 -6.50 -1.97 -7.57
CA ALA A 726 -5.11 -1.40 -7.99
C ALA A 726 -3.56 -1.87 -7.92
N GLU A 727 -2.53 -1.03 -8.38
CA GLU A 727 -0.97 -1.09 -8.33
C GLU A 727 -0.11 0.05 -9.08
N LEU A 728 1.26 0.25 -8.90
CA LEU A 728 2.46 0.39 -9.89
C LEU A 728 3.87 1.09 -9.46
N GLY A 729 5.07 0.90 -10.16
CA GLY A 729 6.54 1.37 -9.87
C GLY A 729 7.64 1.30 -11.04
N GLY A 730 8.95 1.72 -11.22
CA GLY A 730 10.25 2.33 -10.64
C GLY A 730 11.49 2.18 -11.68
N GLY A 731 12.79 2.70 -11.79
CA GLY A 731 13.95 3.43 -11.07
C GLY A 731 15.33 3.69 -11.89
N PRO A 732 16.48 4.34 -11.40
CA PRO A 732 17.53 5.18 -12.17
C PRO A 732 19.13 4.92 -12.23
N SER A 733 19.99 5.84 -12.80
CA SER A 733 21.54 5.86 -12.92
C SER A 733 22.30 7.28 -12.99
N ALA A 734 23.68 7.42 -13.02
CA ALA A 734 24.46 8.70 -12.66
C ALA A 734 26.00 8.90 -13.10
N ASP A 735 26.68 10.06 -12.78
CA ASP A 735 28.19 10.33 -12.65
C ASP A 735 28.66 11.65 -11.85
N LEU A 736 29.91 12.21 -11.95
CA LEU A 736 30.80 12.81 -10.84
C LEU A 736 30.98 14.37 -10.49
N THR A 737 32.18 14.89 -10.04
CA THR A 737 32.40 16.04 -9.05
C THR A 737 33.67 17.03 -9.13
N TYR A 738 34.09 17.79 -8.05
CA TYR A 738 34.94 19.06 -7.98
C TYR A 738 36.09 19.16 -6.88
N ARG A 739 36.82 20.32 -6.72
CA ARG A 739 37.97 20.55 -5.77
C ARG A 739 37.74 21.16 -4.36
N VAL A 740 36.59 21.78 -4.05
CA VAL A 740 36.38 22.46 -2.74
C VAL A 740 36.31 21.46 -1.58
N LYS A 741 36.38 21.92 -0.31
CA LYS A 741 35.94 21.05 0.80
C LYS A 741 34.48 20.66 0.55
N LYS A 742 34.19 19.36 0.51
CA LYS A 742 32.83 18.86 0.31
C LYS A 742 31.91 19.54 1.35
N ILE A 743 30.80 20.11 0.86
CA ILE A 743 29.73 20.61 1.73
C ILE A 743 29.26 19.41 2.58
N PRO A 744 29.20 19.51 3.93
CA PRO A 744 28.80 18.39 4.77
C PRO A 744 27.45 17.81 4.36
N ASP A 745 27.38 16.49 4.16
CA ASP A 745 26.12 15.80 3.85
C ASP A 745 25.15 15.94 5.04
N PRO A 746 23.82 15.98 4.81
CA PRO A 746 22.87 15.86 5.90
C PRO A 746 22.93 14.47 6.55
N VAL A 747 22.67 14.40 7.86
CA VAL A 747 22.58 13.11 8.57
C VAL A 747 21.16 12.58 8.45
N HIS A 748 20.97 11.66 7.52
CA HIS A 748 19.71 10.96 7.27
C HIS A 748 19.23 10.13 8.48
N TYR A 749 17.97 9.69 8.43
CA TYR A 749 17.34 8.92 9.49
C TYR A 749 16.35 7.91 8.91
N ILE A 750 16.23 6.72 9.51
CA ILE A 750 15.18 5.74 9.19
C ILE A 750 14.11 5.75 10.30
N GLU A 751 12.84 5.57 9.94
CA GLU A 751 11.76 5.42 10.94
C GLU A 751 12.06 4.22 11.86
N PRO A 752 12.28 4.43 13.17
CA PRO A 752 12.99 3.46 14.02
C PRO A 752 12.07 2.37 14.59
N ASN A 753 11.12 1.91 13.77
CA ASN A 753 10.23 0.79 14.05
C ASN A 753 10.92 -0.54 13.73
N LEU A 754 11.94 -0.92 14.53
CA LEU A 754 12.77 -2.09 14.29
C LEU A 754 11.97 -3.37 14.00
N ALA A 755 10.91 -3.60 14.76
CA ALA A 755 10.09 -4.80 14.62
C ALA A 755 9.34 -4.85 13.28
N PHE A 756 8.98 -3.71 12.68
CA PHE A 756 8.47 -3.65 11.30
C PHE A 756 9.55 -4.10 10.31
N TRP A 757 10.76 -3.56 10.38
CA TRP A 757 11.85 -3.89 9.44
C TRP A 757 12.25 -5.38 9.50
N GLU A 758 12.33 -5.94 10.71
CA GLU A 758 12.59 -7.38 10.91
C GLU A 758 11.42 -8.26 10.43
N ASN A 759 10.16 -7.80 10.53
CA ASN A 759 9.02 -8.53 9.96
C ASN A 759 8.96 -8.40 8.43
N ALA A 760 9.30 -7.25 7.84
CA ALA A 760 9.32 -7.04 6.40
C ALA A 760 10.34 -7.95 5.70
N ALA A 761 11.52 -8.13 6.29
CA ALA A 761 12.47 -9.16 5.85
C ALA A 761 11.89 -10.59 5.98
N SER A 762 11.15 -10.87 7.06
CA SER A 762 10.49 -12.16 7.29
C SER A 762 9.31 -12.43 6.35
N SER A 763 8.54 -11.42 5.91
CA SER A 763 7.41 -11.62 4.99
C SER A 763 7.91 -11.95 3.58
N VAL A 764 8.97 -11.26 3.12
CA VAL A 764 9.62 -11.59 1.85
C VAL A 764 10.27 -12.98 1.87
N ASP A 765 10.89 -13.41 2.97
CA ASP A 765 11.40 -14.78 3.11
C ASP A 765 10.28 -15.84 3.06
N VAL A 766 9.13 -15.58 3.70
CA VAL A 766 7.94 -16.44 3.62
C VAL A 766 7.41 -16.53 2.18
N LEU A 767 7.35 -15.41 1.44
CA LEU A 767 6.93 -15.39 0.04
C LEU A 767 7.85 -16.26 -0.85
N ILE A 768 9.18 -16.08 -0.72
CA ILE A 768 10.17 -16.89 -1.43
C ILE A 768 9.99 -18.39 -1.14
N ASN A 769 9.77 -18.74 0.14
CA ASN A 769 9.60 -20.13 0.57
C ASN A 769 8.25 -20.74 0.16
N ALA A 770 7.20 -19.93 -0.04
CA ALA A 770 5.92 -20.38 -0.61
C ALA A 770 6.02 -20.61 -2.14
N LEU A 771 6.77 -19.78 -2.88
CA LEU A 771 6.84 -19.85 -4.35
C LEU A 771 7.82 -20.91 -4.88
N ARG A 772 8.96 -21.10 -4.21
CA ARG A 772 10.03 -22.04 -4.63
C ARG A 772 9.53 -23.50 -4.83
N PRO A 773 8.77 -24.12 -3.90
CA PRO A 773 8.35 -25.52 -4.05
C PRO A 773 7.50 -25.81 -5.29
N TYR A 774 6.64 -24.86 -5.67
CA TYR A 774 5.70 -25.00 -6.80
C TYR A 774 6.26 -24.53 -8.14
N LYS A 775 7.53 -24.07 -8.16
CA LYS A 775 8.23 -23.50 -9.32
C LYS A 775 7.47 -22.33 -9.94
N LEU A 776 6.95 -21.44 -9.09
CA LEU A 776 6.16 -20.26 -9.49
C LEU A 776 6.99 -18.98 -9.57
N ILE A 777 8.31 -19.06 -9.40
CA ILE A 777 9.21 -17.92 -9.50
C ILE A 777 10.46 -18.30 -10.29
N ASP A 778 10.89 -17.39 -11.17
CA ASP A 778 12.14 -17.49 -11.92
C ASP A 778 13.30 -16.81 -11.18
N GLU A 779 14.54 -17.10 -11.59
CA GLU A 779 15.75 -16.63 -10.92
C GLU A 779 15.87 -15.09 -10.87
N LYS A 780 15.35 -14.36 -11.87
CA LYS A 780 15.45 -12.90 -11.94
C LYS A 780 14.48 -12.26 -10.92
N ASN A 781 13.25 -12.74 -10.86
CA ASN A 781 12.27 -12.26 -9.88
C ASN A 781 12.60 -12.75 -8.46
N LEU A 782 13.21 -13.93 -8.32
CA LEU A 782 13.76 -14.41 -7.04
C LEU A 782 14.89 -13.51 -6.52
N GLN A 783 15.84 -13.13 -7.39
CA GLN A 783 16.91 -12.19 -7.02
C GLN A 783 16.35 -10.83 -6.55
N LYS A 784 15.27 -10.33 -7.18
CA LYS A 784 14.59 -9.10 -6.75
C LYS A 784 14.04 -9.21 -5.32
N LEU A 785 13.38 -10.33 -4.98
CA LEU A 785 12.88 -10.56 -3.63
C LEU A 785 14.03 -10.67 -2.61
N GLU A 786 15.10 -11.37 -2.94
CA GLU A 786 16.28 -11.47 -2.06
C GLU A 786 16.95 -10.10 -1.84
N MET A 787 17.08 -9.28 -2.88
CA MET A 787 17.56 -7.89 -2.76
C MET A 787 16.67 -7.01 -1.87
N LEU A 788 15.34 -7.17 -1.94
CA LEU A 788 14.39 -6.42 -1.10
C LEU A 788 14.47 -6.86 0.37
N LYS A 789 14.57 -8.18 0.61
CA LYS A 789 14.78 -8.76 1.95
C LYS A 789 16.07 -8.26 2.59
N ASP A 790 17.18 -8.27 1.85
CA ASP A 790 18.49 -7.85 2.36
C ASP A 790 18.51 -6.35 2.69
N ALA A 791 17.81 -5.51 1.92
CA ALA A 791 17.64 -4.10 2.25
C ALA A 791 16.81 -3.87 3.52
N ALA A 792 15.75 -4.67 3.76
CA ALA A 792 15.00 -4.60 5.02
C ALA A 792 15.85 -5.01 6.24
N LEU A 793 16.75 -5.98 6.08
CA LEU A 793 17.72 -6.37 7.11
C LEU A 793 18.78 -5.29 7.36
N HIS A 794 19.31 -4.65 6.31
CA HIS A 794 20.27 -3.55 6.44
C HIS A 794 19.63 -2.32 7.10
N ALA A 795 18.39 -1.97 6.73
CA ALA A 795 17.61 -0.95 7.42
C ALA A 795 17.39 -1.29 8.91
N ALA A 796 17.06 -2.55 9.24
CA ALA A 796 16.92 -3.00 10.62
C ALA A 796 18.24 -2.86 11.42
N ASP A 797 19.40 -3.13 10.81
CA ASP A 797 20.70 -3.00 11.48
C ASP A 797 21.14 -1.54 11.66
N ILE A 798 20.77 -0.63 10.75
CA ILE A 798 20.92 0.83 10.93
C ILE A 798 19.99 1.31 12.06
N VAL A 799 18.73 0.91 12.05
CA VAL A 799 17.74 1.26 13.07
C VAL A 799 18.17 0.78 14.47
N LYS A 800 18.87 -0.36 14.60
CA LYS A 800 19.47 -0.81 15.88
C LYS A 800 20.53 0.16 16.43
N LEU A 801 21.21 0.93 15.58
CA LEU A 801 22.15 1.97 15.98
C LEU A 801 21.44 3.28 16.35
N GLU A 802 20.46 3.69 15.54
CA GLU A 802 19.63 4.89 15.78
C GLU A 802 18.84 4.78 17.09
N ILE A 803 18.18 3.64 17.33
CA ILE A 803 17.50 3.30 18.60
C ILE A 803 18.46 3.35 19.79
N ALA A 804 19.74 3.05 19.58
CA ALA A 804 20.77 3.06 20.62
C ALA A 804 21.48 4.43 20.76
N ASP A 805 21.10 5.45 19.98
CA ASP A 805 21.74 6.77 19.89
C ASP A 805 23.26 6.66 19.60
N LYS A 806 23.61 5.76 18.68
CA LYS A 806 24.97 5.47 18.23
C LYS A 806 25.19 5.98 16.80
N SER A 807 26.43 6.35 16.50
CA SER A 807 26.85 6.74 15.15
C SER A 807 26.67 5.61 14.13
N VAL A 808 25.77 5.81 13.17
CA VAL A 808 25.69 5.08 11.90
C VAL A 808 26.92 5.43 11.03
N SER A 809 27.44 4.51 10.21
CA SER A 809 28.67 4.76 9.44
C SER A 809 28.43 5.69 8.24
N GLU A 810 29.49 6.30 7.70
CA GLU A 810 29.42 7.08 6.46
C GLU A 810 28.89 6.26 5.26
N THR A 811 29.18 4.96 5.22
CA THR A 811 28.70 4.07 4.15
C THR A 811 27.19 3.84 4.28
N ASP A 812 26.72 3.62 5.50
CA ASP A 812 25.31 3.40 5.81
C ASP A 812 24.49 4.68 5.62
N LEU A 813 25.00 5.84 6.06
CA LEU A 813 24.36 7.14 5.80
C LEU A 813 24.20 7.43 4.30
N LYS A 814 25.20 7.07 3.49
CA LYS A 814 25.11 7.16 2.02
C LYS A 814 24.13 6.13 1.47
N TRP A 815 24.08 4.92 2.02
CA TRP A 815 23.10 3.91 1.63
C TRP A 815 21.65 4.35 1.85
N ILE A 816 21.34 5.07 2.94
CA ILE A 816 19.99 5.61 3.19
C ILE A 816 19.51 6.49 2.01
N THR A 817 20.38 7.32 1.43
CA THR A 817 20.05 8.16 0.26
C THR A 817 19.80 7.37 -1.03
N LEU A 818 20.30 6.13 -1.09
CA LEU A 818 20.19 5.27 -2.26
C LEU A 818 18.97 4.34 -2.19
N ILE A 819 18.29 4.22 -1.03
CA ILE A 819 17.11 3.36 -0.86
C ILE A 819 16.03 3.62 -1.94
N PRO A 820 15.60 4.86 -2.24
CA PRO A 820 14.53 5.10 -3.22
C PRO A 820 14.94 4.69 -4.64
N ALA A 821 16.18 5.01 -5.03
CA ALA A 821 16.74 4.61 -6.33
C ALA A 821 16.92 3.09 -6.44
N PHE A 822 17.34 2.43 -5.35
CA PHE A 822 17.51 0.99 -5.26
C PHE A 822 16.16 0.24 -5.35
N PHE A 823 15.15 0.70 -4.62
CA PHE A 823 13.78 0.18 -4.69
C PHE A 823 13.18 0.36 -6.08
N GLY A 824 13.29 1.55 -6.67
CA GLY A 824 12.88 1.76 -8.05
C GLY A 824 13.56 0.78 -9.03
N ARG A 825 14.87 0.56 -8.87
CA ARG A 825 15.64 -0.38 -9.70
C ARG A 825 15.23 -1.84 -9.51
N ILE A 826 14.83 -2.24 -8.29
CA ILE A 826 14.22 -3.57 -8.04
C ILE A 826 12.88 -3.67 -8.78
N LEU A 827 12.10 -2.60 -8.83
CA LEU A 827 10.77 -2.60 -9.43
C LEU A 827 10.77 -2.63 -10.97
N MET A 828 11.80 -2.07 -11.63
CA MET A 828 11.93 -2.02 -13.09
C MET A 828 11.52 -3.34 -13.79
N PRO A 829 10.67 -3.31 -14.83
CA PRO A 829 10.34 -4.48 -15.64
C PRO A 829 11.53 -4.97 -16.48
N SER A 830 11.29 -5.88 -17.43
CA SER A 830 12.29 -6.21 -18.45
C SER A 830 12.57 -5.01 -19.35
N ILE A 831 13.84 -4.81 -19.74
CA ILE A 831 14.40 -3.63 -20.41
C ILE A 831 13.69 -3.23 -21.74
N ASN A 832 12.83 -4.08 -22.28
CA ASN A 832 12.13 -3.88 -23.56
C ASN A 832 10.64 -3.48 -23.40
N ALA A 833 10.14 -3.30 -22.19
CA ALA A 833 8.74 -2.90 -21.98
C ALA A 833 8.59 -1.37 -22.13
N HIS A 834 7.81 -0.93 -23.13
CA HIS A 834 7.18 0.39 -23.04
C HIS A 834 6.08 0.33 -21.98
N ALA A 835 6.07 1.28 -21.07
CA ALA A 835 5.05 1.46 -20.05
C ALA A 835 4.65 2.93 -20.01
N ASP A 836 3.36 3.18 -19.86
CA ASP A 836 2.76 4.51 -19.88
C ASP A 836 3.00 5.21 -18.51
N PRO A 837 3.35 6.51 -18.44
CA PRO A 837 3.39 7.25 -17.18
C PRO A 837 2.10 7.18 -16.33
N GLU A 838 0.92 6.94 -16.92
CA GLU A 838 -0.31 6.71 -16.14
C GLU A 838 -0.31 5.32 -15.45
N GLN A 839 0.41 4.35 -16.03
CA GLN A 839 0.76 3.06 -15.41
C GLN A 839 1.91 3.19 -14.39
N PHE A 840 2.30 4.40 -14.00
CA PHE A 840 3.24 4.67 -12.91
C PHE A 840 2.60 5.41 -11.74
N ARG A 841 1.28 5.65 -11.80
CA ARG A 841 0.51 6.28 -10.72
C ARG A 841 0.23 5.30 -9.59
N MET A 842 0.63 5.67 -8.39
CA MET A 842 0.42 4.97 -7.13
C MET A 842 -1.06 4.84 -6.76
N ALA A 843 -1.90 5.84 -7.04
CA ALA A 843 -3.23 5.95 -6.43
C ALA A 843 -4.13 4.73 -6.70
N LEU A 844 -4.82 4.28 -5.65
CA LEU A 844 -5.48 2.99 -5.57
C LEU A 844 -6.76 2.99 -4.75
N VAL A 845 -7.74 2.18 -5.14
CA VAL A 845 -9.03 1.97 -4.44
C VAL A 845 -9.29 0.47 -4.23
N ALA A 846 -9.95 0.14 -3.13
CA ALA A 846 -10.06 -1.19 -2.56
C ALA A 846 -11.34 -1.33 -1.71
N ASP A 847 -12.36 -2.04 -2.19
CA ASP A 847 -13.54 -2.38 -1.36
C ASP A 847 -13.22 -3.47 -0.32
N VAL A 848 -13.69 -3.31 0.91
CA VAL A 848 -13.30 -4.18 2.05
C VAL A 848 -14.48 -4.84 2.78
N PHE A 849 -15.70 -4.34 2.54
CA PHE A 849 -16.94 -4.86 3.12
C PHE A 849 -18.11 -4.61 2.14
N THR A 850 -19.16 -5.44 2.20
CA THR A 850 -20.37 -5.31 1.37
C THR A 850 -21.58 -5.64 2.23
N ASN A 851 -22.53 -4.72 2.31
CA ASN A 851 -23.84 -4.96 2.91
C ASN A 851 -24.86 -5.31 1.81
N GLY A 852 -25.13 -6.60 1.62
CA GLY A 852 -26.09 -7.09 0.63
C GLY A 852 -27.58 -6.89 0.98
N GLU A 853 -27.89 -6.37 2.17
CA GLU A 853 -29.27 -6.03 2.59
C GLU A 853 -29.59 -4.55 2.33
N GLU A 854 -28.63 -3.66 2.58
CA GLU A 854 -28.78 -2.21 2.37
C GLU A 854 -28.16 -1.71 1.05
N GLY A 855 -27.47 -2.58 0.30
CA GLY A 855 -27.02 -2.33 -1.07
C GLY A 855 -25.69 -1.58 -1.22
N PHE A 856 -24.94 -1.35 -0.14
CA PHE A 856 -23.71 -0.56 -0.15
C PHE A 856 -22.42 -1.39 0.03
N VAL A 857 -21.28 -0.78 -0.28
CA VAL A 857 -19.92 -1.28 -0.03
C VAL A 857 -19.09 -0.25 0.71
N LEU A 858 -18.13 -0.71 1.52
CA LEU A 858 -17.09 0.16 2.09
C LEU A 858 -15.86 0.10 1.20
N GLU A 859 -15.47 1.23 0.63
CA GLU A 859 -14.24 1.42 -0.14
C GLU A 859 -13.18 2.15 0.69
N THR A 860 -11.94 1.71 0.50
CA THR A 860 -10.72 2.23 1.12
C THR A 860 -9.72 2.54 0.03
N ALA A 861 -8.90 3.57 0.18
CA ALA A 861 -8.03 4.01 -0.90
C ALA A 861 -6.80 4.75 -0.41
N VAL A 862 -5.76 4.85 -1.25
CA VAL A 862 -4.76 5.92 -1.13
C VAL A 862 -4.63 6.74 -2.41
N GLY A 863 -4.25 8.00 -2.25
CA GLY A 863 -3.86 8.91 -3.34
C GLY A 863 -2.37 9.29 -3.27
N ILE A 864 -2.01 10.38 -3.95
CA ILE A 864 -0.66 10.97 -3.94
C ILE A 864 -0.16 11.12 -2.48
N PRO A 865 1.05 10.64 -2.12
CA PRO A 865 1.57 10.69 -0.75
C PRO A 865 1.55 12.09 -0.13
N TYR A 866 1.32 12.17 1.17
CA TYR A 866 1.61 13.39 1.92
C TYR A 866 3.12 13.54 2.07
N ARG A 867 3.65 14.74 1.79
CA ARG A 867 4.98 15.13 2.28
C ARG A 867 4.89 15.34 3.78
N ILE A 868 5.86 14.83 4.54
CA ILE A 868 5.94 15.03 5.99
C ILE A 868 7.23 15.71 6.41
N TYR A 869 7.10 16.73 7.27
CA TYR A 869 8.22 17.43 7.88
C TYR A 869 8.40 16.96 9.32
N VAL A 870 9.54 16.33 9.61
CA VAL A 870 9.85 15.67 10.89
C VAL A 870 11.03 16.37 11.56
N PRO A 871 10.86 16.97 12.76
CA PRO A 871 11.98 17.53 13.51
C PRO A 871 12.73 16.39 14.23
N LEU A 872 14.04 16.32 14.01
CA LEU A 872 14.93 15.32 14.60
C LEU A 872 15.86 15.96 15.64
N ASN A 873 16.20 15.19 16.68
CA ASN A 873 17.10 15.57 17.78
C ASN A 873 17.77 14.29 18.30
N ASP A 874 19.00 14.04 17.87
CA ASP A 874 19.78 12.83 18.19
C ASP A 874 21.29 13.15 18.28
N ALA A 875 22.11 12.21 18.74
CA ALA A 875 23.54 12.44 18.99
C ALA A 875 24.40 12.50 17.73
N GLN A 876 23.86 12.15 16.55
CA GLN A 876 24.60 12.01 15.31
C GLN A 876 24.40 13.21 14.38
N GLY A 877 23.15 13.62 14.16
CA GLY A 877 22.77 14.73 13.28
C GLY A 877 22.29 15.99 14.00
N GLY A 878 22.06 15.92 15.32
CA GLY A 878 21.61 17.07 16.10
C GLY A 878 20.22 17.57 15.70
N LYS A 879 19.96 18.86 15.91
CA LYS A 879 18.63 19.49 15.78
C LYS A 879 18.34 19.95 14.35
N ARG A 880 17.64 19.14 13.58
CA ARG A 880 17.39 19.37 12.14
C ARG A 880 15.96 19.04 11.74
N ILE A 881 15.49 19.61 10.64
CA ILE A 881 14.22 19.24 10.00
C ILE A 881 14.53 18.25 8.88
N ALA A 882 13.78 17.16 8.84
CA ALA A 882 13.86 16.11 7.84
C ALA A 882 12.55 16.00 7.07
N VAL A 883 12.63 15.55 5.81
CA VAL A 883 11.48 15.36 4.92
C VAL A 883 11.35 13.86 4.61
N GLY A 884 10.13 13.35 4.73
CA GLY A 884 9.75 12.03 4.27
C GLY A 884 8.38 12.08 3.60
N TYR A 885 7.84 10.91 3.26
CA TYR A 885 6.52 10.76 2.65
C TYR A 885 5.73 9.64 3.31
N CYS A 886 4.42 9.80 3.50
CA CYS A 886 3.55 8.76 4.06
C CYS A 886 2.24 8.63 3.27
N PHE A 887 1.52 7.53 3.49
CA PHE A 887 0.27 7.26 2.78
C PHE A 887 -0.79 8.36 2.98
N ASN A 888 -1.50 8.67 1.91
CA ASN A 888 -2.62 9.62 1.88
C ASN A 888 -3.94 8.84 1.77
N TYR A 889 -4.52 8.46 2.91
CA TYR A 889 -5.61 7.48 3.01
C TYR A 889 -7.02 8.09 2.93
N TYR A 890 -7.97 7.29 2.45
CA TYR A 890 -9.41 7.57 2.29
C TYR A 890 -10.23 6.33 2.66
N GLU A 891 -11.44 6.54 3.19
CA GLU A 891 -12.39 5.50 3.62
C GLU A 891 -13.82 6.05 3.44
N PHE A 892 -14.59 5.48 2.52
CA PHE A 892 -15.90 6.00 2.11
C PHE A 892 -16.85 4.88 1.64
N GLU A 893 -18.15 5.15 1.62
CA GLU A 893 -19.16 4.18 1.17
C GLU A 893 -19.54 4.44 -0.30
N GLN A 894 -19.83 3.36 -1.04
CA GLN A 894 -20.34 3.39 -2.42
C GLN A 894 -21.58 2.50 -2.54
N ASP A 895 -22.39 2.78 -3.58
CA ASP A 895 -23.42 1.83 -4.03
C ASP A 895 -22.75 0.55 -4.59
N SER A 896 -23.27 -0.62 -4.26
CA SER A 896 -22.71 -1.92 -4.68
C SER A 896 -22.67 -2.14 -6.19
N SER A 897 -23.47 -1.41 -6.98
CA SER A 897 -23.40 -1.35 -8.44
C SER A 897 -22.32 -0.40 -8.97
N ASN A 898 -21.87 0.57 -8.16
CA ASN A 898 -20.95 1.65 -8.54
C ASN A 898 -19.52 1.48 -7.95
N ARG A 899 -19.14 0.24 -7.59
CA ARG A 899 -17.79 -0.11 -7.14
C ARG A 899 -16.72 0.46 -8.07
N LEU A 900 -15.81 1.28 -7.57
CA LEU A 900 -14.82 2.00 -8.38
C LEU A 900 -13.74 1.07 -8.96
N THR A 901 -13.07 1.51 -10.02
CA THR A 901 -11.82 0.91 -10.50
C THR A 901 -10.64 1.84 -10.29
N ASN A 902 -9.44 1.29 -10.39
CA ASN A 902 -8.14 1.99 -10.30
C ASN A 902 -8.14 3.26 -11.15
N GLU A 903 -8.65 3.14 -12.38
CA GLU A 903 -8.61 4.15 -13.42
C GLU A 903 -9.58 5.29 -13.08
N GLN A 904 -10.78 4.95 -12.61
CA GLN A 904 -11.78 5.92 -12.11
C GLN A 904 -11.31 6.66 -10.84
N TRP A 905 -10.53 6.00 -9.98
CA TRP A 905 -9.97 6.61 -8.78
C TRP A 905 -8.78 7.51 -9.10
N LYS A 906 -7.87 7.05 -9.97
CA LYS A 906 -6.76 7.86 -10.51
C LYS A 906 -7.29 9.11 -11.22
N GLU A 907 -8.35 9.02 -12.01
CA GLU A 907 -8.95 10.18 -12.67
C GLU A 907 -9.28 11.31 -11.67
N ARG A 908 -9.88 10.99 -10.51
CA ARG A 908 -10.15 11.97 -9.44
C ARG A 908 -8.88 12.47 -8.75
N VAL A 909 -8.02 11.54 -8.34
CA VAL A 909 -6.82 11.85 -7.54
C VAL A 909 -5.83 12.77 -8.26
N TYR A 910 -5.72 12.65 -9.58
CA TYR A 910 -4.80 13.47 -10.39
C TYR A 910 -5.49 14.65 -11.09
N ALA A 911 -6.77 14.92 -10.81
CA ALA A 911 -7.52 16.07 -11.33
C ALA A 911 -7.57 17.28 -10.37
N ASP A 912 -6.86 17.23 -9.23
CA ASP A 912 -6.88 18.25 -8.15
C ASP A 912 -8.30 18.47 -7.56
N GLU A 913 -9.13 17.41 -7.52
CA GLU A 913 -10.44 17.43 -6.87
C GLU A 913 -10.33 17.48 -5.33
N ASP A 914 -11.19 18.27 -4.67
CA ASP A 914 -11.25 18.30 -3.20
C ASP A 914 -11.97 17.05 -2.64
N MET A 915 -11.18 16.02 -2.34
CA MET A 915 -11.62 14.74 -1.79
C MET A 915 -11.65 14.71 -0.25
N GLU A 916 -11.61 15.85 0.44
CA GLU A 916 -11.49 15.86 1.91
C GLU A 916 -12.69 15.17 2.61
N GLU A 917 -13.90 15.22 2.03
CA GLU A 917 -15.07 14.51 2.56
C GLU A 917 -14.95 12.97 2.46
N LEU A 918 -14.12 12.44 1.55
CA LEU A 918 -13.87 11.00 1.38
C LEU A 918 -12.83 10.45 2.37
N LYS A 919 -12.28 11.31 3.23
CA LYS A 919 -11.35 10.90 4.30
C LYS A 919 -12.11 10.49 5.55
N PRO A 920 -11.64 9.49 6.31
CA PRO A 920 -12.22 9.21 7.61
C PRO A 920 -12.02 10.40 8.56
N PHE A 921 -12.99 10.64 9.45
CA PHE A 921 -13.08 11.80 10.36
C PHE A 921 -11.85 12.10 11.26
N TRP A 922 -10.87 11.20 11.33
CA TRP A 922 -9.61 11.39 12.06
C TRP A 922 -8.44 11.85 11.17
N ALA A 923 -8.62 11.83 9.85
CA ALA A 923 -7.67 12.28 8.84
C ALA A 923 -8.16 13.49 8.01
N GLN A 924 -9.34 14.05 8.34
CA GLN A 924 -9.87 15.27 7.73
C GLN A 924 -9.20 16.53 8.32
N ASN A 925 -8.89 17.51 7.47
CA ASN A 925 -8.30 18.81 7.82
C ASN A 925 -6.94 18.69 8.57
N ILE A 926 -6.15 17.66 8.23
CA ILE A 926 -4.82 17.42 8.81
C ILE A 926 -3.66 17.99 7.97
N SER A 927 -3.94 18.34 6.72
CA SER A 927 -2.94 18.88 5.79
C SER A 927 -2.79 20.38 5.96
N PHE A 928 -1.55 20.84 5.77
CA PHE A 928 -1.19 22.23 5.50
C PHE A 928 -1.66 22.64 4.09
#